data_AF-A0A1R2B1S6-F1
#
_entry.id   AF-A0A1R2B1S6-F1
#
_cell.length_a   1.000
_cell.length_b   1.000
_cell.length_c   1.000
_cell.angle_alpha   90.00
_cell.angle_beta   90.00
_cell.angle_gamma   90.00
#
_symmetry.space_group_name_H-M   'P 1'
#
loop_
_entity.id
_entity.type
_entity.pdbx_description
1 polymer ?
#
loop_
_entity_poly.entity_id
_entity_poly.type
_entity_poly.pdbx_seq_one_letter_code
_entity_poly.pdbx_strand_id
1 'polypeptide(L)'
;MWKMLILSLLVGGEVVISYLPYFKTPPCPRLYSVMEYLPSSDSLLIFGGALGTTFFSDIWEFSLSSQTWSEFIPTSKKFPDSRIGFGSFSNSFKQIFYIFGGNTELGPQNDLWAFDILNIKWYEIILENLPPARYDFAYTSYIEGFHQYFAIFGGITFSGLDNNLYILNMTSLKWTLQKLSGNPPIQTRGSNIVYYNGCFILTGGFLNQKQVDLRTYRYYLNTSFWEDITSPSILNSRTYTKTFIHGNYLYLVFGWDVYMTTDAISIIRLNIESQSPKWEVFIENSDYARDSFGLATVSEYVYIFAGYSSANNENLNSIIYIDLVLKDIFEVTSNYLSPENRYSGSLSIVNGEFYLFGGKTKNKLLNDLWIYNVESFQWSKKNNLGFFPSARFLHAADSQGDAIIIWGGEDSSGLKNDLFIFNALTNYWGELIPRSSEIPSAAKGACLVSQIPLIFLYGGLTSSGISKELWIFFMGNSSYMKISEDFPVVYHTCVIIHEEFYVIFGSTYGEEPISRVRYYNFLKKKWATYYDHEYTDVNPVQGIQLMINGKIIVVGGQAWQLDPIFLIQVFAENTVIKQETLSVSVYASSYAYYKKDFYSFGGGSAIGTTLRLSIPSSHFIKISLSSICANDKCDDLCSSGTYSSGLLCEVCPKGSFSEGYGNTKCQLCGEGTFNAYYSANSNRQCYPCPEGSYSSNPGANYCLDCITGMVCPAGSKIPIEYFYENNEKSIQPQIYKGNADEDVAWYFQVSVFIVSFVIVINFVLWGKLRKSLMFWDLFEDLHNHELNFPMIRVKNKVGGFFSLVFFGISIIIIGSSLISFNLDNIQETKALVPLVIMENEVSEFVSPELVVISKFLVYGDSCEINNVCNPLILVTTNNIKSTLSKISCSMTNDKSCIVTFTCYDCSLSKGTILKISLLEKFSYASGIEINITSDSSIPNSKSSVSLTLQSSINYIFIGSEPSKFFFTLTPSIFRSESSNWPDLLTGYHVSSDSIPIKGSEFLSIDLPIASQLKLEIYLDVSLSSLYTNRYLKQDLLFALSTIIGSVFGILGAVGSFMRFFESYLLKSMDKYKQDIHINNIKNRRKILKDIFGIRDENLDIAFNSNMDLILDTDKNQKYEFSKRLLDLYKQEYHV
;
A
#
# COMPACT_ATOMS: atom_id res chain seq x y z
N MET A 1 -40.60 16.06 22.64
CA MET A 1 -40.07 14.82 22.01
C MET A 1 -41.13 13.74 21.73
N TRP A 2 -42.06 13.41 22.62
CA TRP A 2 -43.05 12.32 22.37
C TRP A 2 -44.30 12.67 21.54
N LYS A 3 -44.55 13.95 21.22
CA LYS A 3 -45.77 14.38 20.49
C LYS A 3 -45.64 14.41 18.95
N MET A 4 -44.44 14.28 18.37
CA MET A 4 -44.26 14.23 16.91
C MET A 4 -44.40 12.83 16.30
N LEU A 5 -44.50 11.78 17.11
CA LEU A 5 -44.54 10.38 16.63
C LEU A 5 -45.94 9.83 16.36
N ILE A 6 -47.02 10.56 16.69
CA ILE A 6 -48.39 10.01 16.65
C ILE A 6 -49.27 10.63 15.54
N LEU A 7 -48.81 11.64 14.80
CA LEU A 7 -49.61 12.24 13.70
C LEU A 7 -49.28 11.73 12.28
N SER A 8 -48.45 10.68 12.14
CA SER A 8 -48.07 10.11 10.83
C SER A 8 -48.91 8.90 10.39
N LEU A 9 -49.98 8.57 11.11
CA LEU A 9 -50.91 7.50 10.72
C LEU A 9 -52.20 8.15 10.23
N LEU A 10 -52.43 8.06 8.91
CA LEU A 10 -53.64 8.45 8.15
C LEU A 10 -53.54 9.74 7.30
N VAL A 11 -52.50 9.87 6.47
CA VAL A 11 -52.60 10.53 5.15
C VAL A 11 -51.73 9.74 4.16
N GLY A 12 -52.23 9.49 2.95
CA GLY A 12 -51.51 8.68 1.96
C GLY A 12 -50.20 9.30 1.49
N GLY A 13 -49.15 8.47 1.39
CA GLY A 13 -48.19 8.46 0.28
C GLY A 13 -47.14 9.57 0.14
N GLU A 14 -46.98 10.52 1.05
CA GLU A 14 -46.00 11.60 0.85
C GLU A 14 -44.54 11.13 1.03
N VAL A 15 -43.64 11.55 0.12
CA VAL A 15 -42.20 11.22 0.17
C VAL A 15 -41.57 11.86 1.41
N VAL A 16 -40.92 11.04 2.24
CA VAL A 16 -40.24 11.54 3.45
C VAL A 16 -38.87 12.11 3.09
N ILE A 17 -38.72 13.43 3.24
CA ILE A 17 -37.46 14.16 3.09
C ILE A 17 -37.06 14.74 4.44
N SER A 18 -35.83 14.47 4.88
CA SER A 18 -35.26 15.02 6.11
C SER A 18 -33.96 15.78 5.83
N TYR A 19 -33.79 16.95 6.44
CA TYR A 19 -32.54 17.72 6.40
C TYR A 19 -31.52 17.14 7.40
N LEU A 20 -30.24 17.21 7.03
CA LEU A 20 -29.12 16.77 7.83
C LEU A 20 -28.16 17.95 8.04
N PRO A 21 -28.06 18.50 9.26
CA PRO A 21 -28.77 18.12 10.46
C PRO A 21 -30.23 18.60 10.45
N TYR A 22 -31.06 18.06 11.34
CA TYR A 22 -32.52 18.33 11.37
C TYR A 22 -32.87 19.81 11.55
N PHE A 23 -32.03 20.58 12.23
CA PHE A 23 -32.21 22.03 12.44
C PHE A 23 -31.87 22.88 11.20
N LYS A 24 -31.54 22.23 10.08
CA LYS A 24 -31.00 22.82 8.84
C LYS A 24 -29.65 23.50 9.07
N THR A 25 -28.83 23.52 8.02
CA THR A 25 -27.49 24.11 8.08
C THR A 25 -27.59 25.64 8.27
N PRO A 26 -26.91 26.22 9.26
CA PRO A 26 -26.82 27.68 9.38
C PRO A 26 -26.09 28.29 8.17
N PRO A 27 -26.23 29.62 7.96
CA PRO A 27 -25.37 30.37 7.07
C PRO A 27 -23.88 30.15 7.38
N CYS A 28 -23.04 30.36 6.37
CA CYS A 28 -21.58 30.36 6.56
C CYS A 28 -21.16 31.32 7.69
N PRO A 29 -20.14 30.96 8.50
CA PRO A 29 -19.54 31.85 9.48
C PRO A 29 -19.19 33.21 8.88
N ARG A 30 -19.49 34.28 9.60
CA ARG A 30 -19.38 35.64 9.05
C ARG A 30 -19.18 36.71 10.12
N LEU A 31 -18.52 37.79 9.73
CA LEU A 31 -18.30 38.99 10.51
C LEU A 31 -19.14 40.14 9.95
N TYR A 32 -19.42 41.14 10.79
CA TYR A 32 -20.13 42.38 10.42
C TYR A 32 -21.52 42.15 9.83
N SER A 33 -22.15 41.02 10.16
CA SER A 33 -23.52 40.74 9.75
C SER A 33 -24.50 41.60 10.53
N VAL A 34 -25.63 41.89 9.92
CA VAL A 34 -26.76 42.53 10.58
C VAL A 34 -27.75 41.46 11.01
N MET A 35 -28.34 41.66 12.19
CA MET A 35 -29.43 40.84 12.69
C MET A 35 -30.58 41.75 13.16
N GLU A 36 -31.81 41.42 12.79
CA GLU A 36 -33.02 42.18 13.13
C GLU A 36 -34.13 41.22 13.56
N TYR A 37 -34.90 41.56 14.59
CA TYR A 37 -36.04 40.74 15.03
C TYR A 37 -37.30 41.04 14.22
N LEU A 38 -38.03 40.00 13.82
CA LEU A 38 -39.29 40.05 13.10
C LEU A 38 -40.45 39.61 14.02
N PRO A 39 -41.24 40.56 14.56
CA PRO A 39 -42.33 40.23 15.49
C PRO A 39 -43.48 39.41 14.87
N SER A 40 -43.67 39.50 13.54
CA SER A 40 -44.78 38.82 12.85
C SER A 40 -44.61 37.31 12.78
N SER A 41 -43.36 36.85 12.72
CA SER A 41 -42.97 35.44 12.52
C SER A 41 -42.19 34.86 13.70
N ASP A 42 -41.92 35.68 14.73
CA ASP A 42 -41.07 35.32 15.87
C ASP A 42 -39.71 34.77 15.41
N SER A 43 -39.02 35.54 14.56
CA SER A 43 -37.80 35.11 13.89
C SER A 43 -36.72 36.20 13.82
N LEU A 44 -35.47 35.78 13.68
CA LEU A 44 -34.31 36.65 13.50
C LEU A 44 -33.94 36.69 12.02
N LEU A 45 -33.96 37.88 11.43
CA LEU A 45 -33.53 38.12 10.06
C LEU A 45 -32.06 38.53 10.04
N ILE A 46 -31.27 37.90 9.18
CA ILE A 46 -29.84 38.11 9.05
C ILE A 46 -29.50 38.47 7.61
N PHE A 47 -28.66 39.49 7.43
CA PHE A 47 -28.24 39.92 6.10
C PHE A 47 -26.77 40.33 6.07
N GLY A 48 -26.11 40.02 4.96
CA GLY A 48 -24.78 40.49 4.64
C GLY A 48 -23.67 39.94 5.54
N GLY A 49 -22.58 40.71 5.64
CA GLY A 49 -21.37 40.34 6.38
C GLY A 49 -20.24 39.85 5.46
N ALA A 50 -19.17 39.35 6.05
CA ALA A 50 -18.00 38.86 5.30
C ALA A 50 -17.29 37.68 5.97
N LEU A 51 -16.61 36.88 5.15
CA LEU A 51 -15.66 35.86 5.58
C LEU A 51 -14.38 36.02 4.76
N GLY A 52 -13.28 36.43 5.40
CA GLY A 52 -12.03 36.72 4.71
C GLY A 52 -12.22 37.85 3.68
N THR A 53 -12.01 37.53 2.40
CA THR A 53 -12.18 38.49 1.28
C THR A 53 -13.57 38.45 0.65
N THR A 54 -14.45 37.53 1.06
CA THR A 54 -15.76 37.35 0.44
C THR A 54 -16.82 38.11 1.23
N PHE A 55 -17.56 38.99 0.55
CA PHE A 55 -18.71 39.69 1.12
C PHE A 55 -20.00 38.93 0.75
N PHE A 56 -20.98 38.98 1.65
CA PHE A 56 -22.26 38.31 1.46
C PHE A 56 -23.39 39.30 1.13
N SER A 57 -24.38 38.84 0.37
CA SER A 57 -25.65 39.53 0.07
C SER A 57 -26.85 38.59 0.21
N ASP A 58 -26.64 37.43 0.82
CA ASP A 58 -27.69 36.47 1.16
C ASP A 58 -28.50 36.98 2.37
N ILE A 59 -29.74 36.52 2.45
CA ILE A 59 -30.69 36.88 3.50
C ILE A 59 -31.24 35.62 4.13
N TRP A 60 -31.12 35.54 5.46
CA TRP A 60 -31.45 34.35 6.24
C TRP A 60 -32.48 34.70 7.31
N GLU A 61 -33.30 33.73 7.64
CA GLU A 61 -34.23 33.76 8.74
C GLU A 61 -33.92 32.60 9.68
N PHE A 62 -33.92 32.89 10.98
CA PHE A 62 -33.87 31.89 12.04
C PHE A 62 -35.15 31.97 12.86
N SER A 63 -36.00 30.95 12.80
CA SER A 63 -37.23 30.93 13.59
C SER A 63 -36.91 30.57 15.04
N LEU A 64 -37.33 31.42 15.99
CA LEU A 64 -37.11 31.20 17.42
C LEU A 64 -37.97 30.04 17.95
N SER A 65 -39.15 29.84 17.37
CA SER A 65 -40.09 28.78 17.79
C SER A 65 -39.64 27.37 17.39
N SER A 66 -39.12 27.19 16.16
CA SER A 66 -38.67 25.89 15.65
C SER A 66 -37.16 25.67 15.75
N GLN A 67 -36.38 26.72 16.02
CA GLN A 67 -34.91 26.71 16.01
C GLN A 67 -34.32 26.21 14.70
N THR A 68 -34.90 26.63 13.58
CA THR A 68 -34.48 26.21 12.24
C THR A 68 -34.09 27.39 11.36
N TRP A 69 -33.10 27.15 10.51
CA TRP A 69 -32.65 28.11 9.50
C TRP A 69 -33.43 28.02 8.19
N SER A 70 -33.76 29.17 7.60
CA SER A 70 -34.32 29.32 6.26
C SER A 70 -33.58 30.41 5.49
N GLU A 71 -33.16 30.11 4.27
CA GLU A 71 -32.65 31.16 3.35
C GLU A 71 -33.84 31.77 2.60
N PHE A 72 -33.94 33.10 2.60
CA PHE A 72 -34.83 33.79 1.69
C PHE A 72 -34.13 33.95 0.34
N ILE A 73 -34.81 33.55 -0.73
CA ILE A 73 -34.27 33.65 -2.08
C ILE A 73 -35.07 34.70 -2.85
N PRO A 74 -34.57 35.95 -3.00
CA PRO A 74 -35.32 37.03 -3.62
C PRO A 74 -35.73 36.71 -5.07
N THR A 75 -36.96 37.10 -5.43
CA THR A 75 -37.51 36.95 -6.79
C THR A 75 -37.32 38.19 -7.67
N SER A 76 -36.76 39.27 -7.11
CA SER A 76 -36.53 40.53 -7.82
C SER A 76 -35.36 40.44 -8.80
N LYS A 77 -35.44 41.20 -9.92
CA LYS A 77 -34.35 41.31 -10.91
C LYS A 77 -33.16 42.13 -10.42
N LYS A 78 -33.42 43.08 -9.50
CA LYS A 78 -32.41 43.90 -8.83
C LYS A 78 -32.38 43.55 -7.36
N PHE A 79 -31.19 43.58 -6.77
CA PHE A 79 -30.93 43.33 -5.36
C PHE A 79 -29.63 44.04 -4.98
N PRO A 80 -29.41 44.35 -3.69
CA PRO A 80 -28.21 45.02 -3.23
C PRO A 80 -26.94 44.17 -3.45
N ASP A 81 -25.85 44.82 -3.83
CA ASP A 81 -24.52 44.20 -3.85
C ASP A 81 -24.08 43.74 -2.46
N SER A 82 -23.18 42.75 -2.42
CA SER A 82 -22.58 42.22 -1.21
C SER A 82 -21.82 43.29 -0.44
N ARG A 83 -22.06 43.37 0.88
CA ARG A 83 -21.64 44.52 1.68
C ARG A 83 -21.40 44.22 3.16
N ILE A 84 -20.57 45.05 3.78
CA ILE A 84 -20.30 45.09 5.23
C ILE A 84 -20.42 46.50 5.79
N GLY A 85 -20.61 46.62 7.11
CA GLY A 85 -20.61 47.92 7.80
C GLY A 85 -21.72 48.87 7.33
N PHE A 86 -22.85 48.32 6.90
CA PHE A 86 -24.03 49.07 6.48
C PHE A 86 -24.98 49.28 7.69
N GLY A 87 -25.87 50.25 7.54
CA GLY A 87 -26.95 50.48 8.50
C GLY A 87 -28.20 49.71 8.15
N SER A 88 -28.98 49.33 9.15
CA SER A 88 -30.21 48.55 8.96
C SER A 88 -31.29 48.92 9.95
N PHE A 89 -32.54 48.72 9.55
CA PHE A 89 -33.70 48.86 10.41
C PHE A 89 -34.93 48.21 9.77
N SER A 90 -35.91 47.81 10.58
CA SER A 90 -37.19 47.31 10.10
C SER A 90 -38.34 48.30 10.32
N ASN A 91 -39.39 48.18 9.50
CA ASN A 91 -40.70 48.74 9.80
C ASN A 91 -41.65 47.57 10.10
N SER A 92 -41.86 47.28 11.38
CA SER A 92 -42.67 46.14 11.82
C SER A 92 -44.14 46.25 11.40
N PHE A 93 -44.66 47.47 11.19
CA PHE A 93 -46.04 47.68 10.71
C PHE A 93 -46.21 47.34 9.22
N LYS A 94 -45.15 47.52 8.42
CA LYS A 94 -45.15 47.26 6.97
C LYS A 94 -44.46 45.95 6.57
N GLN A 95 -43.79 45.27 7.50
CA GLN A 95 -42.95 44.08 7.24
C GLN A 95 -41.89 44.32 6.15
N ILE A 96 -41.24 45.49 6.22
CA ILE A 96 -40.16 45.86 5.31
C ILE A 96 -38.86 46.00 6.11
N PHE A 97 -37.81 45.36 5.62
CA PHE A 97 -36.45 45.48 6.13
C PHE A 97 -35.64 46.44 5.25
N TYR A 98 -34.99 47.43 5.84
CA TYR A 98 -34.21 48.43 5.11
C TYR A 98 -32.72 48.28 5.39
N ILE A 99 -31.90 48.50 4.36
CA ILE A 99 -30.45 48.62 4.48
C ILE A 99 -29.97 49.90 3.79
N PHE A 100 -28.97 50.55 4.39
CA PHE A 100 -28.41 51.79 3.88
C PHE A 100 -26.89 51.75 3.86
N GLY A 101 -26.29 52.15 2.74
CA GLY A 101 -24.84 52.31 2.58
C GLY A 101 -24.05 51.00 2.77
N GLY A 102 -22.85 51.11 3.35
CA GLY A 102 -21.92 50.01 3.55
C GLY A 102 -20.77 49.98 2.54
N ASN A 103 -19.83 49.08 2.74
CA ASN A 103 -18.70 48.87 1.85
C ASN A 103 -18.95 47.64 0.97
N THR A 104 -18.91 47.85 -0.33
CA THR A 104 -19.00 46.81 -1.36
C THR A 104 -17.63 46.55 -1.98
N GLU A 105 -17.52 45.60 -2.92
CA GLU A 105 -16.30 45.44 -3.73
C GLU A 105 -15.96 46.70 -4.55
N LEU A 106 -16.97 47.54 -4.84
CA LEU A 106 -16.80 48.84 -5.53
C LEU A 106 -16.44 49.99 -4.59
N GLY A 107 -16.40 49.74 -3.28
CA GLY A 107 -16.17 50.75 -2.24
C GLY A 107 -17.43 51.16 -1.46
N PRO A 108 -17.35 52.28 -0.71
CA PRO A 108 -18.45 52.81 0.08
C PRO A 108 -19.69 53.17 -0.77
N GLN A 109 -20.88 52.90 -0.24
CA GLN A 109 -22.16 53.20 -0.88
C GLN A 109 -23.01 54.18 -0.04
N ASN A 110 -24.01 54.81 -0.66
CA ASN A 110 -25.05 55.63 -0.01
C ASN A 110 -26.48 55.30 -0.54
N ASP A 111 -26.65 54.11 -1.08
CA ASP A 111 -27.93 53.59 -1.55
C ASP A 111 -28.84 53.15 -0.39
N LEU A 112 -30.16 53.22 -0.58
CA LEU A 112 -31.17 52.66 0.34
C LEU A 112 -31.93 51.55 -0.36
N TRP A 113 -31.96 50.38 0.25
CA TRP A 113 -32.73 49.24 -0.25
C TRP A 113 -33.79 48.83 0.77
N ALA A 114 -34.92 48.36 0.25
CA ALA A 114 -36.04 47.84 1.00
C ALA A 114 -36.33 46.40 0.56
N PHE A 115 -36.35 45.49 1.51
CA PHE A 115 -36.76 44.11 1.33
C PHE A 115 -38.19 43.94 1.86
N ASP A 116 -39.11 43.66 0.94
CA ASP A 116 -40.47 43.25 1.28
C ASP A 116 -40.45 41.76 1.64
N ILE A 117 -40.68 41.48 2.93
CA ILE A 117 -40.57 40.14 3.51
C ILE A 117 -41.73 39.25 3.01
N LEU A 118 -42.93 39.80 2.84
CA LEU A 118 -44.11 39.05 2.40
C LEU A 118 -43.99 38.59 0.96
N ASN A 119 -43.46 39.46 0.09
CA ASN A 119 -43.31 39.17 -1.34
C ASN A 119 -41.92 38.64 -1.73
N ILE A 120 -40.97 38.61 -0.78
CA ILE A 120 -39.57 38.20 -0.97
C ILE A 120 -38.92 38.96 -2.13
N LYS A 121 -38.97 40.30 -2.09
CA LYS A 121 -38.49 41.20 -3.15
C LYS A 121 -37.70 42.38 -2.62
N TRP A 122 -36.61 42.70 -3.31
CA TRP A 122 -35.84 43.93 -3.09
C TRP A 122 -36.33 45.08 -3.97
N TYR A 123 -36.32 46.28 -3.39
CA TYR A 123 -36.62 47.56 -4.03
C TYR A 123 -35.53 48.56 -3.68
N GLU A 124 -34.95 49.21 -4.69
CA GLU A 124 -34.07 50.35 -4.49
C GLU A 124 -34.92 51.61 -4.29
N ILE A 125 -34.66 52.38 -3.23
CA ILE A 125 -35.40 53.61 -2.92
C ILE A 125 -34.53 54.82 -3.28
N ILE A 126 -35.07 55.68 -4.14
CA ILE A 126 -34.42 56.92 -4.55
C ILE A 126 -34.57 57.95 -3.42
N LEU A 127 -33.46 58.54 -3.01
CA LEU A 127 -33.36 59.48 -1.90
C LEU A 127 -33.00 60.89 -2.37
N GLU A 128 -33.41 61.90 -1.61
CA GLU A 128 -32.97 63.29 -1.79
C GLU A 128 -31.96 63.70 -0.70
N ASN A 129 -31.05 64.62 -1.05
CA ASN A 129 -29.99 65.16 -0.17
C ASN A 129 -29.04 64.10 0.42
N LEU A 130 -28.67 63.12 -0.40
CA LEU A 130 -27.83 61.98 -0.01
C LEU A 130 -26.57 62.41 0.78
N PRO A 131 -26.28 61.76 1.92
CA PRO A 131 -24.99 61.92 2.58
C PRO A 131 -23.88 61.28 1.71
N PRO A 132 -22.61 61.67 1.94
CA PRO A 132 -21.48 60.99 1.32
C PRO A 132 -21.52 59.48 1.56
N ALA A 133 -21.16 58.72 0.53
CA ALA A 133 -21.03 57.27 0.57
C ALA A 133 -20.11 56.83 1.71
N ARG A 134 -20.60 55.89 2.53
CA ARG A 134 -19.97 55.56 3.81
C ARG A 134 -20.23 54.14 4.29
N TYR A 135 -19.35 53.67 5.17
CA TYR A 135 -19.48 52.41 5.90
C TYR A 135 -18.93 52.51 7.31
N ASP A 136 -19.25 51.52 8.15
CA ASP A 136 -18.83 51.42 9.55
C ASP A 136 -19.21 52.67 10.37
N PHE A 137 -20.39 53.22 10.08
CA PHE A 137 -21.01 54.35 10.77
C PHE A 137 -21.97 53.87 11.85
N ALA A 138 -22.20 54.70 12.87
CA ALA A 138 -23.21 54.45 13.87
C ALA A 138 -24.59 54.71 13.26
N TYR A 139 -25.58 53.86 13.54
CA TYR A 139 -26.95 54.07 13.08
C TYR A 139 -27.99 53.68 14.12
N THR A 140 -29.16 54.30 14.02
CA THR A 140 -30.35 53.92 14.80
C THR A 140 -31.61 54.30 14.04
N SER A 141 -32.72 53.62 14.32
CA SER A 141 -34.04 54.01 13.85
C SER A 141 -34.96 54.30 15.02
N TYR A 142 -35.89 55.22 14.82
CA TYR A 142 -36.83 55.61 15.86
C TYR A 142 -38.13 56.12 15.24
N ILE A 143 -39.17 56.17 16.07
CA ILE A 143 -40.48 56.68 15.71
C ILE A 143 -40.76 57.89 16.59
N GLU A 144 -41.11 59.01 15.97
CA GLU A 144 -41.52 60.23 16.65
C GLU A 144 -42.85 60.70 16.05
N GLY A 145 -43.90 60.73 16.88
CA GLY A 145 -45.26 60.90 16.40
C GLY A 145 -45.71 59.75 15.49
N PHE A 146 -46.10 60.06 14.25
CA PHE A 146 -46.52 59.09 13.23
C PHE A 146 -45.49 58.85 12.12
N HIS A 147 -44.26 59.37 12.29
CA HIS A 147 -43.20 59.28 11.29
C HIS A 147 -42.04 58.43 11.80
N GLN A 148 -41.51 57.59 10.91
CA GLN A 148 -40.28 56.82 11.16
C GLN A 148 -39.08 57.60 10.63
N TYR A 149 -38.00 57.57 11.40
CA TYR A 149 -36.75 58.24 11.08
C TYR A 149 -35.58 57.27 11.17
N PHE A 150 -34.55 57.53 10.38
CA PHE A 150 -33.30 56.77 10.39
C PHE A 150 -32.13 57.74 10.52
N ALA A 151 -31.33 57.58 11.57
CA ALA A 151 -30.21 58.45 11.88
C ALA A 151 -28.89 57.72 11.70
N ILE A 152 -27.89 58.43 11.16
CA ILE A 152 -26.53 57.93 10.97
C ILE A 152 -25.51 58.95 11.47
N PHE A 153 -24.42 58.47 12.06
CA PHE A 153 -23.33 59.30 12.57
C PHE A 153 -21.97 58.72 12.20
N GLY A 154 -21.09 59.59 11.69
CA GLY A 154 -19.69 59.27 11.42
C GLY A 154 -19.48 58.21 10.33
N GLY A 155 -18.47 57.35 10.53
CA GLY A 155 -18.05 56.30 9.60
C GLY A 155 -16.94 56.72 8.64
N ILE A 156 -16.56 55.81 7.75
CA ILE A 156 -15.54 56.04 6.72
C ILE A 156 -16.21 56.41 5.41
N THR A 157 -15.77 57.53 4.83
CA THR A 157 -16.12 58.01 3.50
C THR A 157 -14.90 57.93 2.57
N PHE A 158 -15.08 58.21 1.27
CA PHE A 158 -13.95 58.38 0.34
C PHE A 158 -12.96 59.49 0.76
N SER A 159 -13.40 60.49 1.52
CA SER A 159 -12.58 61.58 2.04
C SER A 159 -11.95 61.30 3.42
N GLY A 160 -12.19 60.12 3.99
CA GLY A 160 -11.72 59.76 5.34
C GLY A 160 -12.86 59.67 6.37
N LEU A 161 -12.51 59.83 7.65
CA LEU A 161 -13.48 59.73 8.76
C LEU A 161 -14.39 60.95 8.82
N ASP A 162 -15.66 60.73 9.12
CA ASP A 162 -16.68 61.77 9.27
C ASP A 162 -17.13 61.88 10.74
N ASN A 163 -17.69 63.03 11.12
CA ASN A 163 -18.35 63.26 12.42
C ASN A 163 -19.71 63.95 12.28
N ASN A 164 -20.28 63.98 11.08
CA ASN A 164 -21.60 64.55 10.85
C ASN A 164 -22.73 63.60 11.28
N LEU A 165 -23.83 64.18 11.79
CA LEU A 165 -25.08 63.51 12.10
C LEU A 165 -26.10 63.80 10.99
N TYR A 166 -26.60 62.76 10.33
CA TYR A 166 -27.66 62.87 9.32
C TYR A 166 -28.92 62.14 9.79
N ILE A 167 -30.08 62.73 9.50
CA ILE A 167 -31.39 62.13 9.80
C ILE A 167 -32.22 62.06 8.53
N LEU A 168 -32.68 60.87 8.19
CA LEU A 168 -33.61 60.58 7.11
C LEU A 168 -35.03 60.53 7.65
N ASN A 169 -35.93 61.27 7.03
CA ASN A 169 -37.37 61.10 7.25
C ASN A 169 -37.91 60.07 6.25
N MET A 170 -38.41 58.93 6.73
CA MET A 170 -38.90 57.84 5.88
C MET A 170 -40.23 58.15 5.17
N THR A 171 -40.90 59.23 5.54
CA THR A 171 -42.14 59.68 4.87
C THR A 171 -41.84 60.60 3.69
N SER A 172 -40.88 61.52 3.84
CA SER A 172 -40.47 62.44 2.77
C SER A 172 -39.29 61.95 1.92
N LEU A 173 -38.58 60.92 2.38
CA LEU A 173 -37.36 60.36 1.76
C LEU A 173 -36.23 61.40 1.58
N LYS A 174 -36.19 62.40 2.47
CA LYS A 174 -35.16 63.45 2.46
C LYS A 174 -34.24 63.33 3.67
N TRP A 175 -32.95 63.39 3.40
CA TRP A 175 -31.92 63.53 4.43
C TRP A 175 -31.78 64.97 4.90
N THR A 176 -31.47 65.13 6.18
CA THR A 176 -31.20 66.42 6.83
C THR A 176 -29.89 66.33 7.62
N LEU A 177 -28.96 67.24 7.33
CA LEU A 177 -27.73 67.40 8.11
C LEU A 177 -28.04 68.19 9.38
N GLN A 178 -27.70 67.62 10.53
CA GLN A 178 -27.93 68.25 11.83
C GLN A 178 -26.80 69.22 12.18
N LYS A 179 -27.13 70.27 12.94
CA LYS A 179 -26.14 71.25 13.39
C LYS A 179 -25.20 70.65 14.43
N LEU A 180 -23.91 70.87 14.24
CA LEU A 180 -22.87 70.60 15.24
C LEU A 180 -22.82 71.76 16.24
N SER A 181 -23.44 71.61 17.40
CA SER A 181 -23.37 72.58 18.51
C SER A 181 -23.07 71.88 19.83
N GLY A 182 -22.46 72.59 20.78
CA GLY A 182 -22.02 72.03 22.07
C GLY A 182 -20.65 71.35 21.97
N ASN A 183 -20.53 70.15 22.56
CA ASN A 183 -19.31 69.32 22.56
C ASN A 183 -19.48 68.13 21.60
N PRO A 184 -19.44 68.34 20.28
CA PRO A 184 -19.66 67.26 19.33
C PRO A 184 -18.55 66.21 19.42
N PRO A 185 -18.88 64.93 19.16
CA PRO A 185 -17.88 63.87 19.08
C PRO A 185 -16.88 64.12 17.93
N ILE A 186 -15.70 63.57 18.10
CA ILE A 186 -14.65 63.55 17.07
C ILE A 186 -14.98 62.56 15.95
N GLN A 187 -14.25 62.69 14.83
CA GLN A 187 -14.36 61.78 13.69
C GLN A 187 -13.99 60.35 14.10
N THR A 188 -14.94 59.42 13.96
CA THR A 188 -14.82 58.05 14.45
C THR A 188 -15.50 57.07 13.50
N ARG A 189 -15.03 55.82 13.53
CA ARG A 189 -15.67 54.66 12.90
C ARG A 189 -16.02 53.62 13.96
N GLY A 190 -16.99 52.76 13.65
CA GLY A 190 -17.40 51.67 14.53
C GLY A 190 -18.04 52.14 15.84
N SER A 191 -18.51 53.39 15.89
CA SER A 191 -19.26 53.96 17.01
C SER A 191 -20.67 53.38 17.03
N ASN A 192 -21.32 53.41 18.20
CA ASN A 192 -22.70 52.95 18.34
C ASN A 192 -23.60 54.11 18.78
N ILE A 193 -24.80 54.21 18.18
CA ILE A 193 -25.78 55.25 18.51
C ILE A 193 -27.13 54.59 18.80
N VAL A 194 -27.82 55.04 19.84
CA VAL A 194 -29.16 54.55 20.21
C VAL A 194 -30.06 55.73 20.55
N TYR A 195 -31.32 55.67 20.13
CA TYR A 195 -32.34 56.65 20.49
C TYR A 195 -32.93 56.36 21.89
N TYR A 196 -33.04 57.38 22.74
CA TYR A 196 -33.68 57.31 24.06
C TYR A 196 -34.33 58.64 24.42
N ASN A 197 -35.65 58.64 24.68
CA ASN A 197 -36.42 59.79 25.18
C ASN A 197 -36.08 61.14 24.51
N GLY A 198 -36.14 61.20 23.17
CA GLY A 198 -35.87 62.43 22.41
C GLY A 198 -34.38 62.81 22.30
N CYS A 199 -33.47 61.92 22.71
CA CYS A 199 -32.03 62.11 22.60
C CYS A 199 -31.38 60.95 21.83
N PHE A 200 -30.22 61.19 21.23
CA PHE A 200 -29.33 60.11 20.81
C PHE A 200 -28.20 59.94 21.82
N ILE A 201 -27.93 58.70 22.21
CA ILE A 201 -26.77 58.34 23.01
C ILE A 201 -25.76 57.69 22.07
N LEU A 202 -24.61 58.33 21.89
CA LEU A 202 -23.50 57.83 21.10
C LEU A 202 -22.40 57.35 22.04
N THR A 203 -21.86 56.16 21.82
CA THR A 203 -20.74 55.65 22.61
C THR A 203 -19.79 54.81 21.77
N GLY A 204 -18.54 54.77 22.21
CA GLY A 204 -17.48 54.07 21.52
C GLY A 204 -17.11 54.71 20.18
N GLY A 205 -16.23 54.01 19.48
CA GLY A 205 -15.62 54.46 18.24
C GLY A 205 -14.11 54.52 18.38
N PHE A 206 -13.40 54.42 17.27
CA PHE A 206 -11.95 54.56 17.26
C PHE A 206 -11.49 55.41 16.08
N LEU A 207 -10.41 56.14 16.29
CA LEU A 207 -9.80 57.04 15.31
C LEU A 207 -8.89 56.28 14.34
N ASN A 208 -8.10 55.36 14.89
CA ASN A 208 -7.04 54.61 14.22
C ASN A 208 -6.63 53.42 15.12
N GLN A 209 -5.83 52.49 14.59
CA GLN A 209 -5.57 51.16 15.20
C GLN A 209 -5.10 51.14 16.67
N LYS A 210 -4.71 52.28 17.26
CA LYS A 210 -4.19 52.38 18.64
C LYS A 210 -4.93 53.40 19.53
N GLN A 211 -5.92 54.14 19.01
CA GLN A 211 -6.66 55.16 19.77
C GLN A 211 -8.16 54.92 19.68
N VAL A 212 -8.75 54.54 20.82
CA VAL A 212 -10.19 54.32 21.00
C VAL A 212 -10.77 55.50 21.77
N ASP A 213 -11.91 56.02 21.33
CA ASP A 213 -12.70 57.01 22.05
C ASP A 213 -13.92 56.31 22.68
N LEU A 214 -13.86 56.09 23.99
CA LEU A 214 -14.97 55.50 24.76
C LEU A 214 -15.87 56.56 25.41
N ARG A 215 -15.73 57.82 25.01
CA ARG A 215 -16.62 58.86 25.50
C ARG A 215 -18.06 58.57 25.09
N THR A 216 -18.96 58.83 26.02
CA THR A 216 -20.40 58.67 25.81
C THR A 216 -21.01 60.05 25.70
N TYR A 217 -21.66 60.31 24.57
CA TYR A 217 -22.25 61.59 24.23
C TYR A 217 -23.76 61.48 24.18
N ARG A 218 -24.43 62.57 24.55
CA ARG A 218 -25.88 62.74 24.42
C ARG A 218 -26.17 63.89 23.47
N TYR A 219 -26.95 63.63 22.43
CA TYR A 219 -27.47 64.64 21.51
C TYR A 219 -28.95 64.90 21.78
N TYR A 220 -29.30 66.14 22.10
CA TYR A 220 -30.69 66.55 22.32
C TYR A 220 -31.33 66.97 20.98
N LEU A 221 -32.40 66.28 20.54
CA LEU A 221 -33.05 66.59 19.26
C LEU A 221 -33.75 67.96 19.27
N ASN A 222 -34.31 68.36 20.42
CA ASN A 222 -35.06 69.61 20.56
C ASN A 222 -34.17 70.87 20.48
N THR A 223 -32.97 70.83 21.07
CA THR A 223 -32.01 71.95 21.10
C THR A 223 -30.90 71.80 20.07
N SER A 224 -30.79 70.64 19.43
CA SER A 224 -29.72 70.28 18.49
C SER A 224 -28.31 70.42 19.10
N PHE A 225 -28.15 69.97 20.36
CA PHE A 225 -26.95 70.20 21.18
C PHE A 225 -26.30 68.89 21.65
N TRP A 226 -24.97 68.82 21.57
CA TRP A 226 -24.16 67.70 22.08
C TRP A 226 -23.64 67.95 23.49
N GLU A 227 -23.87 67.00 24.40
CA GLU A 227 -23.37 66.94 25.77
C GLU A 227 -22.44 65.72 25.92
N ASP A 228 -21.29 65.90 26.57
CA ASP A 228 -20.41 64.80 26.96
C ASP A 228 -20.82 64.34 28.37
N ILE A 229 -21.31 63.11 28.49
CA ILE A 229 -21.79 62.51 29.74
C ILE A 229 -20.82 61.44 30.26
N THR A 230 -19.57 61.43 29.80
CA THR A 230 -18.59 60.41 30.16
C THR A 230 -18.19 60.49 31.64
N SER A 231 -18.21 59.36 32.35
CA SER A 231 -17.63 59.25 33.70
C SER A 231 -16.18 58.73 33.65
N PRO A 232 -15.28 59.23 34.53
CA PRO A 232 -13.86 58.85 34.57
C PRO A 232 -13.59 57.47 35.20
N SER A 233 -14.42 56.46 34.95
CA SER A 233 -14.17 55.07 35.37
C SER A 233 -13.36 54.32 34.32
N ILE A 234 -12.30 53.62 34.73
CA ILE A 234 -11.42 52.82 33.88
C ILE A 234 -12.24 51.73 33.17
N LEU A 235 -12.52 51.95 31.89
CA LEU A 235 -12.94 50.89 30.97
C LEU A 235 -11.72 50.41 30.21
N ASN A 236 -11.62 49.09 30.03
CA ASN A 236 -10.73 48.54 29.02
C ASN A 236 -11.20 49.00 27.63
N SER A 237 -10.26 49.47 26.81
CA SER A 237 -10.57 49.99 25.47
C SER A 237 -11.12 48.87 24.58
N ARG A 238 -12.34 49.04 24.06
CA ARG A 238 -12.99 48.02 23.23
C ARG A 238 -13.63 48.58 21.97
N THR A 239 -13.53 47.84 20.87
CA THR A 239 -14.07 48.17 19.55
C THR A 239 -14.94 47.03 19.02
N TYR A 240 -15.63 47.25 17.90
CA TYR A 240 -16.52 46.24 17.28
C TYR A 240 -17.60 45.70 18.24
N THR A 241 -18.02 46.56 19.16
CA THR A 241 -19.08 46.31 20.13
C THR A 241 -20.44 46.64 19.54
N LYS A 242 -21.49 46.14 20.17
CA LYS A 242 -22.88 46.56 19.90
C LYS A 242 -23.51 47.09 21.18
N THR A 243 -24.40 48.07 21.02
CA THR A 243 -25.13 48.67 22.13
C THR A 243 -26.63 48.56 21.97
N PHE A 244 -27.32 48.46 23.10
CA PHE A 244 -28.77 48.59 23.17
C PHE A 244 -29.17 49.22 24.50
N ILE A 245 -30.40 49.71 24.59
CA ILE A 245 -30.96 50.25 25.83
C ILE A 245 -32.08 49.33 26.30
N HIS A 246 -32.07 49.01 27.57
CA HIS A 246 -33.15 48.27 28.23
C HIS A 246 -33.40 48.87 29.62
N GLY A 247 -34.65 49.27 29.88
CA GLY A 247 -34.99 50.11 31.03
C GLY A 247 -34.21 51.42 30.99
N ASN A 248 -33.51 51.73 32.09
CA ASN A 248 -32.75 52.98 32.24
C ASN A 248 -31.24 52.77 32.01
N TYR A 249 -30.84 51.60 31.48
CA TYR A 249 -29.44 51.22 31.29
C TYR A 249 -29.08 51.09 29.81
N LEU A 250 -27.94 51.68 29.43
CA LEU A 250 -27.24 51.42 28.17
C LEU A 250 -26.31 50.23 28.38
N TYR A 251 -26.43 49.21 27.55
CA TYR A 251 -25.56 48.04 27.58
C TYR A 251 -24.54 48.10 26.43
N LEU A 252 -23.31 47.68 26.71
CA LEU A 252 -22.25 47.50 25.73
C LEU A 252 -21.81 46.02 25.80
N VAL A 253 -22.03 45.31 24.70
CA VAL A 253 -21.86 43.85 24.64
C VAL A 253 -20.54 43.50 23.97
N PHE A 254 -19.73 42.66 24.64
CA PHE A 254 -18.47 42.08 24.17
C PHE A 254 -17.60 43.05 23.34
N GLY A 255 -17.00 42.58 22.23
CA GLY A 255 -16.12 43.32 21.32
C GLY A 255 -14.65 42.96 21.45
N TRP A 256 -13.79 43.68 20.73
CA TRP A 256 -12.34 43.47 20.69
C TRP A 256 -11.61 44.41 21.65
N ASP A 257 -10.79 43.88 22.56
CA ASP A 257 -9.94 44.66 23.44
C ASP A 257 -8.64 45.06 22.72
N VAL A 258 -8.43 46.36 22.53
CA VAL A 258 -7.29 46.87 21.74
C VAL A 258 -5.97 46.72 22.49
N TYR A 259 -5.97 46.68 23.82
CA TYR A 259 -4.75 46.53 24.61
C TYR A 259 -4.38 45.08 24.87
N MET A 260 -5.37 44.25 25.20
CA MET A 260 -5.14 42.83 25.45
C MET A 260 -5.04 42.01 24.17
N THR A 261 -5.48 42.55 23.02
CA THR A 261 -5.51 41.86 21.72
C THR A 261 -6.32 40.57 21.75
N THR A 262 -7.39 40.58 22.52
CA THR A 262 -8.33 39.46 22.74
C THR A 262 -9.76 40.00 22.78
N ASP A 263 -10.76 39.12 22.78
CA ASP A 263 -12.14 39.53 23.03
C ASP A 263 -12.32 40.11 24.43
N ALA A 264 -13.14 41.15 24.52
CA ALA A 264 -13.62 41.70 25.77
C ALA A 264 -14.64 40.72 26.38
N ILE A 265 -14.26 40.05 27.47
CA ILE A 265 -15.07 39.02 28.13
C ILE A 265 -16.26 39.57 28.94
N SER A 266 -16.37 40.88 29.08
CA SER A 266 -17.40 41.52 29.92
C SER A 266 -18.51 42.16 29.10
N ILE A 267 -19.75 42.00 29.55
CA ILE A 267 -20.89 42.85 29.19
C ILE A 267 -20.99 43.91 30.28
N ILE A 268 -20.99 45.18 29.88
CA ILE A 268 -21.04 46.31 30.82
C ILE A 268 -22.29 47.13 30.57
N ARG A 269 -22.76 47.85 31.60
CA ARG A 269 -23.91 48.73 31.49
C ARG A 269 -23.73 50.05 32.20
N LEU A 270 -24.48 51.06 31.78
CA LEU A 270 -24.40 52.44 32.25
C LEU A 270 -25.82 52.95 32.53
N ASN A 271 -26.10 53.41 33.75
CA ASN A 271 -27.39 54.05 34.04
C ASN A 271 -27.42 55.46 33.43
N ILE A 272 -28.27 55.66 32.42
CA ILE A 272 -28.31 56.87 31.59
C ILE A 272 -29.00 58.04 32.33
N GLU A 273 -29.88 57.75 33.29
CA GLU A 273 -30.64 58.76 34.03
C GLU A 273 -29.91 59.27 35.29
N SER A 274 -28.83 58.59 35.68
CA SER A 274 -27.98 59.04 36.78
C SER A 274 -27.32 60.38 36.45
N GLN A 275 -27.27 61.28 37.45
CA GLN A 275 -26.54 62.55 37.34
C GLN A 275 -25.01 62.36 37.20
N SER A 276 -24.49 61.17 37.56
CA SER A 276 -23.10 60.78 37.36
C SER A 276 -23.06 59.33 36.85
N PRO A 277 -23.27 59.11 35.55
CA PRO A 277 -23.45 57.77 34.99
C PRO A 277 -22.12 57.00 35.03
N LYS A 278 -22.04 55.89 35.76
CA LYS A 278 -20.83 55.03 35.85
C LYS A 278 -21.06 53.70 35.17
N TRP A 279 -20.05 53.21 34.46
CA TRP A 279 -20.07 51.88 33.88
C TRP A 279 -19.90 50.83 34.98
N GLU A 280 -20.74 49.80 34.95
CA GLU A 280 -20.66 48.63 35.82
C GLU A 280 -20.63 47.35 35.00
N VAL A 281 -19.90 46.35 35.47
CA VAL A 281 -19.89 45.01 34.88
C VAL A 281 -21.23 44.35 35.18
N PHE A 282 -21.90 43.89 34.14
CA PHE A 282 -23.16 43.16 34.22
C PHE A 282 -22.94 41.65 34.25
N ILE A 283 -22.18 41.13 33.28
CA ILE A 283 -21.80 39.72 33.13
C ILE A 283 -20.33 39.66 32.70
N GLU A 284 -19.57 38.71 33.22
CA GLU A 284 -18.24 38.34 32.73
C GLU A 284 -18.26 36.87 32.30
N ASN A 285 -17.94 36.61 31.05
CA ASN A 285 -17.91 35.27 30.48
C ASN A 285 -16.91 35.22 29.33
N SER A 286 -15.86 34.40 29.48
CA SER A 286 -14.84 34.19 28.46
C SER A 286 -15.30 33.30 27.31
N ASP A 287 -16.18 32.34 27.60
CA ASP A 287 -16.50 31.22 26.71
C ASP A 287 -17.34 31.68 25.52
N TYR A 288 -18.14 32.72 25.71
CA TYR A 288 -19.00 33.30 24.67
C TYR A 288 -18.52 34.63 24.11
N ALA A 289 -17.38 35.13 24.60
CA ALA A 289 -16.80 36.40 24.17
C ALA A 289 -16.47 36.37 22.67
N ARG A 290 -16.88 37.43 21.97
CA ARG A 290 -16.74 37.57 20.51
C ARG A 290 -16.82 39.02 20.06
N ASP A 291 -16.29 39.30 18.87
CA ASP A 291 -16.38 40.61 18.21
C ASP A 291 -17.11 40.57 16.86
N SER A 292 -17.41 41.75 16.31
CA SER A 292 -17.94 41.93 14.94
C SER A 292 -19.21 41.11 14.64
N PHE A 293 -20.07 40.93 15.65
CA PHE A 293 -21.28 40.11 15.58
C PHE A 293 -22.54 40.94 15.24
N GLY A 294 -23.59 40.23 14.81
CA GLY A 294 -24.95 40.79 14.68
C GLY A 294 -25.68 40.70 16.03
N LEU A 295 -26.49 41.72 16.36
CA LEU A 295 -27.25 41.78 17.62
C LEU A 295 -28.70 42.18 17.35
N ALA A 296 -29.64 41.48 17.98
CA ALA A 296 -31.07 41.83 17.98
C ALA A 296 -31.65 41.68 19.39
N THR A 297 -32.60 42.55 19.73
CA THR A 297 -33.22 42.56 21.06
C THR A 297 -34.68 42.12 20.97
N VAL A 298 -35.09 41.23 21.88
CA VAL A 298 -36.44 40.66 21.97
C VAL A 298 -36.89 40.71 23.43
N SER A 299 -37.58 41.78 23.81
CA SER A 299 -38.02 42.02 25.19
C SER A 299 -36.86 42.00 26.21
N GLU A 300 -36.75 40.93 27.00
CA GLU A 300 -35.72 40.72 28.04
C GLU A 300 -34.52 39.90 27.54
N TYR A 301 -34.56 39.44 26.27
CA TYR A 301 -33.53 38.60 25.67
C TYR A 301 -32.76 39.36 24.60
N VAL A 302 -31.45 39.16 24.56
CA VAL A 302 -30.56 39.78 23.57
C VAL A 302 -29.86 38.69 22.79
N TYR A 303 -30.25 38.52 21.54
CA TYR A 303 -29.66 37.52 20.65
C TYR A 303 -28.40 38.08 19.99
N ILE A 304 -27.39 37.23 19.86
CA ILE A 304 -26.13 37.51 19.18
C ILE A 304 -25.89 36.40 18.17
N PHE A 305 -25.54 36.80 16.94
CA PHE A 305 -25.23 35.88 15.86
C PHE A 305 -23.85 36.16 15.27
N ALA A 306 -23.13 35.07 15.00
CA ALA A 306 -21.84 35.06 14.34
C ALA A 306 -20.76 35.88 15.09
N GLY A 307 -19.76 36.41 14.36
CA GLY A 307 -18.61 37.08 14.93
C GLY A 307 -17.34 36.23 14.96
N TYR A 308 -16.28 36.79 15.52
CA TYR A 308 -14.99 36.11 15.69
C TYR A 308 -14.75 35.80 17.17
N SER A 309 -14.22 34.60 17.46
CA SER A 309 -13.74 34.26 18.80
C SER A 309 -12.22 34.11 18.76
N SER A 310 -11.54 34.99 19.49
CA SER A 310 -10.09 34.98 19.70
C SER A 310 -9.64 33.79 20.56
N ALA A 311 -10.48 33.32 21.50
CA ALA A 311 -10.17 32.18 22.37
C ALA A 311 -10.00 30.88 21.57
N ASN A 312 -10.90 30.65 20.61
CA ASN A 312 -10.88 29.46 19.74
C ASN A 312 -10.20 29.71 18.39
N ASN A 313 -9.85 30.97 18.09
CA ASN A 313 -9.34 31.42 16.79
C ASN A 313 -10.24 30.99 15.62
N GLU A 314 -11.55 31.21 15.76
CA GLU A 314 -12.54 30.76 14.78
C GLU A 314 -13.58 31.83 14.47
N ASN A 315 -14.10 31.80 13.24
CA ASN A 315 -15.30 32.55 12.88
C ASN A 315 -16.53 31.71 13.25
N LEU A 316 -17.54 32.37 13.79
CA LEU A 316 -18.73 31.73 14.33
C LEU A 316 -19.92 31.88 13.38
N ASN A 317 -20.81 30.88 13.38
CA ASN A 317 -22.21 30.98 12.93
C ASN A 317 -23.21 30.54 14.02
N SER A 318 -22.73 30.42 15.27
CA SER A 318 -23.57 30.15 16.44
C SER A 318 -24.52 31.31 16.76
N ILE A 319 -25.67 30.99 17.36
CA ILE A 319 -26.57 31.94 18.01
C ILE A 319 -26.50 31.72 19.51
N ILE A 320 -26.27 32.79 20.25
CA ILE A 320 -26.41 32.84 21.72
C ILE A 320 -27.46 33.88 22.08
N TYR A 321 -28.05 33.79 23.26
CA TYR A 321 -28.82 34.89 23.82
C TYR A 321 -28.40 35.17 25.26
N ILE A 322 -28.52 36.44 25.64
CA ILE A 322 -28.34 36.91 27.00
C ILE A 322 -29.73 37.07 27.62
N ASP A 323 -29.95 36.47 28.77
CA ASP A 323 -31.13 36.71 29.60
C ASP A 323 -30.81 37.85 30.58
N LEU A 324 -31.46 39.00 30.40
CA LEU A 324 -31.20 40.20 31.21
C LEU A 324 -31.72 40.06 32.65
N VAL A 325 -32.66 39.14 32.91
CA VAL A 325 -33.23 38.88 34.23
C VAL A 325 -32.38 37.89 35.00
N LEU A 326 -32.03 36.76 34.37
CA LEU A 326 -31.18 35.72 34.97
C LEU A 326 -29.70 36.14 35.05
N LYS A 327 -29.29 37.11 34.24
CA LYS A 327 -27.89 37.56 34.10
C LYS A 327 -26.95 36.44 33.66
N ASP A 328 -27.40 35.67 32.67
CA ASP A 328 -26.64 34.55 32.13
C ASP A 328 -26.74 34.51 30.61
N ILE A 329 -25.85 33.73 29.99
CA ILE A 329 -25.74 33.56 28.54
C ILE A 329 -26.04 32.12 28.20
N PHE A 330 -26.94 31.93 27.26
CA PHE A 330 -27.38 30.61 26.81
C PHE A 330 -27.10 30.44 25.33
N GLU A 331 -26.64 29.25 24.97
CA GLU A 331 -26.46 28.85 23.59
C GLU A 331 -27.79 28.38 22.98
N VAL A 332 -28.12 28.92 21.80
CA VAL A 332 -29.27 28.47 21.00
C VAL A 332 -28.81 27.45 19.97
N THR A 333 -27.77 27.79 19.21
CA THR A 333 -27.18 26.92 18.20
C THR A 333 -25.66 26.99 18.31
N SER A 334 -25.02 25.82 18.29
CA SER A 334 -23.56 25.72 18.29
C SER A 334 -22.95 26.20 16.97
N ASN A 335 -21.65 26.47 16.98
CA ASN A 335 -20.90 26.67 15.75
C ASN A 335 -21.02 25.38 14.91
N TYR A 336 -21.43 25.48 13.66
CA TYR A 336 -21.61 24.35 12.77
C TYR A 336 -20.75 24.50 11.54
N LEU A 337 -19.76 23.62 11.41
CA LEU A 337 -18.92 23.54 10.23
C LEU A 337 -19.67 22.81 9.11
N SER A 338 -19.77 23.43 7.94
CA SER A 338 -20.36 22.81 6.76
C SER A 338 -19.50 23.07 5.51
N PRO A 339 -19.54 22.17 4.51
CA PRO A 339 -18.93 22.45 3.23
C PRO A 339 -19.57 23.67 2.57
N GLU A 340 -18.77 24.42 1.82
CA GLU A 340 -19.28 25.52 0.98
C GLU A 340 -20.35 25.02 -0.01
N ASN A 341 -21.34 25.87 -0.31
CA ASN A 341 -22.37 25.60 -1.32
C ASN A 341 -21.73 25.22 -2.66
N ARG A 342 -22.08 24.05 -3.19
CA ARG A 342 -21.46 23.53 -4.41
C ARG A 342 -22.43 22.71 -5.25
N TYR A 343 -22.10 22.56 -6.53
CA TYR A 343 -22.75 21.61 -7.44
C TYR A 343 -21.68 20.88 -8.27
N SER A 344 -22.10 19.75 -8.85
CA SER A 344 -21.28 18.88 -9.69
C SER A 344 -19.98 18.38 -9.02
N GLY A 345 -20.02 18.16 -7.70
CA GLY A 345 -19.00 17.38 -6.99
C GLY A 345 -19.40 15.90 -6.89
N SER A 346 -18.66 15.11 -6.12
CA SER A 346 -18.96 13.69 -5.86
C SER A 346 -19.19 13.41 -4.39
N LEU A 347 -20.10 12.47 -4.08
CA LEU A 347 -20.33 11.96 -2.73
C LEU A 347 -20.13 10.43 -2.76
N SER A 348 -19.16 9.93 -2.00
CA SER A 348 -18.81 8.51 -1.94
C SER A 348 -18.99 7.98 -0.51
N ILE A 349 -19.20 6.66 -0.35
CA ILE A 349 -19.41 6.04 0.97
C ILE A 349 -18.30 5.04 1.24
N VAL A 350 -17.61 5.23 2.36
CA VAL A 350 -16.59 4.30 2.84
C VAL A 350 -16.77 4.13 4.35
N ASN A 351 -16.82 2.89 4.84
CA ASN A 351 -16.96 2.55 6.26
C ASN A 351 -18.14 3.24 6.99
N GLY A 352 -19.22 3.54 6.25
CA GLY A 352 -20.40 4.22 6.78
C GLY A 352 -20.28 5.75 6.91
N GLU A 353 -19.17 6.34 6.45
CA GLU A 353 -18.95 7.78 6.38
C GLU A 353 -19.10 8.30 4.94
N PHE A 354 -19.56 9.54 4.79
CA PHE A 354 -19.77 10.15 3.47
C PHE A 354 -18.63 11.10 3.12
N TYR A 355 -17.99 10.86 2.00
CA TYR A 355 -16.86 11.63 1.49
C TYR A 355 -17.32 12.53 0.35
N LEU A 356 -17.33 13.84 0.57
CA LEU A 356 -17.67 14.86 -0.40
C LEU A 356 -16.38 15.46 -0.97
N PHE A 357 -16.22 15.40 -2.30
CA PHE A 357 -15.04 15.91 -2.99
C PHE A 357 -15.39 16.84 -4.17
N GLY A 358 -14.66 17.95 -4.25
CA GLY A 358 -14.65 18.84 -5.40
C GLY A 358 -15.98 19.54 -5.68
N GLY A 359 -16.23 19.85 -6.94
CA GLY A 359 -17.36 20.64 -7.41
C GLY A 359 -17.01 22.12 -7.61
N LYS A 360 -18.03 22.94 -7.83
CA LYS A 360 -17.85 24.39 -7.98
C LYS A 360 -18.91 25.21 -7.26
N THR A 361 -18.50 26.37 -6.79
CA THR A 361 -19.37 27.45 -6.33
C THR A 361 -19.73 28.36 -7.52
N LYS A 362 -20.39 29.50 -7.24
CA LYS A 362 -20.63 30.54 -8.26
C LYS A 362 -19.34 31.09 -8.86
N ASN A 363 -18.29 31.27 -8.04
CA ASN A 363 -17.09 32.03 -8.40
C ASN A 363 -15.78 31.21 -8.31
N LYS A 364 -15.84 29.95 -7.83
CA LYS A 364 -14.64 29.19 -7.46
C LYS A 364 -14.81 27.69 -7.71
N LEU A 365 -13.79 27.07 -8.28
CA LEU A 365 -13.65 25.60 -8.35
C LEU A 365 -13.09 25.07 -7.03
N LEU A 366 -13.49 23.86 -6.64
CA LEU A 366 -13.15 23.26 -5.35
C LEU A 366 -12.39 21.93 -5.55
N ASN A 367 -11.47 21.63 -4.63
CA ASN A 367 -10.80 20.33 -4.46
C ASN A 367 -10.72 19.92 -2.98
N ASP A 368 -11.50 20.57 -2.10
CA ASP A 368 -11.56 20.20 -0.70
C ASP A 368 -12.25 18.85 -0.50
N LEU A 369 -11.80 18.12 0.52
CA LEU A 369 -12.37 16.84 0.94
C LEU A 369 -13.07 17.03 2.29
N TRP A 370 -14.33 16.64 2.34
CA TRP A 370 -15.16 16.71 3.54
C TRP A 370 -15.70 15.33 3.88
N ILE A 371 -15.71 15.00 5.17
CA ILE A 371 -16.27 13.75 5.68
C ILE A 371 -17.44 14.08 6.59
N TYR A 372 -18.61 13.51 6.30
CA TYR A 372 -19.77 13.56 7.18
C TYR A 372 -19.88 12.29 7.99
N ASN A 373 -19.97 12.45 9.31
CA ASN A 373 -20.25 11.36 10.22
C ASN A 373 -21.76 11.33 10.54
N VAL A 374 -22.40 10.20 10.23
CA VAL A 374 -23.85 10.01 10.40
C VAL A 374 -24.29 9.84 11.85
N GLU A 375 -23.39 9.54 12.78
CA GLU A 375 -23.70 9.37 14.19
C GLU A 375 -23.63 10.71 14.93
N SER A 376 -22.60 11.52 14.66
CA SER A 376 -22.44 12.84 15.28
C SER A 376 -23.19 13.97 14.55
N PHE A 377 -23.71 13.71 13.35
CA PHE A 377 -24.34 14.71 12.46
C PHE A 377 -23.43 15.89 12.10
N GLN A 378 -22.12 15.68 12.04
CA GLN A 378 -21.14 16.74 11.81
C GLN A 378 -20.28 16.49 10.56
N TRP A 379 -19.95 17.57 9.88
CA TRP A 379 -18.94 17.58 8.83
C TRP A 379 -17.56 17.87 9.42
N SER A 380 -16.55 17.18 8.90
CA SER A 380 -15.14 17.47 9.16
C SER A 380 -14.40 17.71 7.85
N LYS A 381 -13.65 18.81 7.78
CA LYS A 381 -12.77 19.08 6.64
C LYS A 381 -11.49 18.27 6.81
N LYS A 382 -11.07 17.55 5.76
CA LYS A 382 -9.81 16.82 5.73
C LYS A 382 -8.79 17.54 4.85
N ASN A 383 -7.54 17.50 5.28
CA ASN A 383 -6.43 17.99 4.47
C ASN A 383 -6.11 16.95 3.39
N ASN A 384 -5.93 17.41 2.16
CA ASN A 384 -5.46 16.54 1.09
C ASN A 384 -3.94 16.32 1.22
N LEU A 385 -3.53 15.07 1.36
CA LEU A 385 -2.12 14.64 1.38
C LEU A 385 -1.82 13.84 0.11
N GLY A 386 -0.56 13.88 -0.36
CA GLY A 386 -0.13 13.16 -1.55
C GLY A 386 -0.44 13.85 -2.89
N PHE A 387 -0.68 13.06 -3.93
CA PHE A 387 -0.97 13.53 -5.30
C PHE A 387 -2.49 13.63 -5.48
N PHE A 388 -3.07 14.77 -5.09
CA PHE A 388 -4.52 14.99 -5.12
C PHE A 388 -4.97 15.77 -6.38
N PRO A 389 -6.24 15.62 -6.80
CA PRO A 389 -6.74 16.32 -7.98
C PRO A 389 -6.78 17.85 -7.80
N SER A 390 -6.54 18.57 -8.90
CA SER A 390 -6.77 20.02 -8.98
C SER A 390 -8.25 20.37 -8.75
N ALA A 391 -8.53 21.63 -8.38
CA ALA A 391 -9.89 22.14 -8.18
C ALA A 391 -10.75 21.98 -9.45
N ARG A 392 -11.80 21.14 -9.36
CA ARG A 392 -12.55 20.65 -10.54
C ARG A 392 -13.99 20.28 -10.23
N PHE A 393 -14.79 20.14 -11.27
CA PHE A 393 -16.20 19.75 -11.22
C PHE A 393 -16.55 18.83 -12.39
N LEU A 394 -17.71 18.16 -12.32
CA LEU A 394 -18.19 17.19 -13.31
C LEU A 394 -17.17 16.06 -13.61
N HIS A 395 -16.32 15.74 -12.64
CA HIS A 395 -15.48 14.54 -12.66
C HIS A 395 -16.34 13.30 -12.38
N ALA A 396 -15.91 12.16 -12.90
CA ALA A 396 -16.52 10.89 -12.58
C ALA A 396 -15.93 10.35 -11.27
N ALA A 397 -16.76 9.72 -10.43
CA ALA A 397 -16.33 9.19 -9.14
C ALA A 397 -17.07 7.91 -8.77
N ASP A 398 -16.37 7.00 -8.10
CA ASP A 398 -16.94 5.81 -7.48
C ASP A 398 -16.06 5.34 -6.31
N SER A 399 -16.57 4.46 -5.46
CA SER A 399 -15.85 3.92 -4.31
C SER A 399 -16.06 2.44 -4.13
N GLN A 400 -14.98 1.71 -3.83
CA GLN A 400 -15.02 0.29 -3.47
C GLN A 400 -13.94 -0.02 -2.43
N GLY A 401 -14.33 -0.70 -1.34
CA GLY A 401 -13.47 -0.89 -0.19
C GLY A 401 -13.07 0.47 0.40
N ASP A 402 -11.79 0.65 0.69
CA ASP A 402 -11.25 1.93 1.18
C ASP A 402 -10.75 2.87 0.06
N ALA A 403 -11.02 2.54 -1.21
CA ALA A 403 -10.66 3.39 -2.35
C ALA A 403 -11.82 4.28 -2.78
N ILE A 404 -11.52 5.57 -2.99
CA ILE A 404 -12.35 6.50 -3.76
C ILE A 404 -11.59 6.88 -5.01
N ILE A 405 -12.20 6.70 -6.17
CA ILE A 405 -11.56 6.92 -7.47
C ILE A 405 -12.18 8.15 -8.12
N ILE A 406 -11.35 9.04 -8.65
CA ILE A 406 -11.76 10.26 -9.36
C ILE A 406 -11.13 10.23 -10.75
N TRP A 407 -11.93 10.47 -11.79
CA TRP A 407 -11.45 10.55 -13.17
C TRP A 407 -11.96 11.80 -13.89
N GLY A 408 -11.07 12.47 -14.60
CA GLY A 408 -11.39 13.56 -15.51
C GLY A 408 -12.04 14.77 -14.83
N GLY A 409 -13.02 15.37 -15.52
CA GLY A 409 -13.65 16.64 -15.13
C GLY A 409 -13.01 17.85 -15.81
N GLU A 410 -13.34 19.04 -15.31
CA GLU A 410 -12.80 20.31 -15.81
C GLU A 410 -12.21 21.13 -14.67
N ASP A 411 -10.97 21.59 -14.83
CA ASP A 411 -10.31 22.54 -13.94
C ASP A 411 -10.07 23.90 -14.63
N SER A 412 -9.35 24.82 -13.98
CA SER A 412 -9.05 26.15 -14.54
C SER A 412 -8.24 26.13 -15.85
N SER A 413 -7.59 25.02 -16.18
CA SER A 413 -6.84 24.82 -17.42
C SER A 413 -7.61 24.07 -18.51
N GLY A 414 -8.81 23.58 -18.20
CA GLY A 414 -9.70 22.88 -19.14
C GLY A 414 -10.01 21.44 -18.75
N LEU A 415 -10.45 20.66 -19.74
CA LEU A 415 -10.85 19.26 -19.57
C LEU A 415 -9.67 18.36 -19.17
N LYS A 416 -9.95 17.32 -18.37
CA LYS A 416 -8.96 16.36 -17.87
C LYS A 416 -9.30 14.91 -18.21
N ASN A 417 -8.25 14.06 -18.25
CA ASN A 417 -8.31 12.59 -18.35
C ASN A 417 -7.38 11.90 -17.33
N ASP A 418 -6.95 12.64 -16.30
CA ASP A 418 -6.18 12.13 -15.18
C ASP A 418 -7.04 11.22 -14.29
N LEU A 419 -6.39 10.28 -13.60
CA LEU A 419 -7.04 9.28 -12.76
C LEU A 419 -6.38 9.29 -11.38
N PHE A 420 -7.17 9.51 -10.35
CA PHE A 420 -6.72 9.56 -8.97
C PHE A 420 -7.42 8.53 -8.11
N ILE A 421 -6.72 8.07 -7.08
CA ILE A 421 -7.23 7.15 -6.07
C ILE A 421 -6.92 7.71 -4.68
N PHE A 422 -7.93 7.77 -3.82
CA PHE A 422 -7.81 8.17 -2.44
C PHE A 422 -7.98 6.95 -1.55
N ASN A 423 -7.06 6.77 -0.60
CA ASN A 423 -7.16 5.76 0.44
C ASN A 423 -7.78 6.38 1.70
N ALA A 424 -8.99 5.93 2.05
CA ALA A 424 -9.76 6.44 3.16
C ALA A 424 -9.16 6.14 4.55
N LEU A 425 -8.31 5.11 4.66
CA LEU A 425 -7.66 4.74 5.93
C LEU A 425 -6.44 5.62 6.20
N THR A 426 -5.58 5.80 5.20
CA THR A 426 -4.35 6.60 5.32
C THR A 426 -4.56 8.08 5.04
N ASN A 427 -5.75 8.47 4.55
CA ASN A 427 -6.08 9.82 4.11
C ASN A 427 -5.08 10.38 3.08
N TYR A 428 -4.70 9.53 2.13
CA TYR A 428 -3.66 9.83 1.15
C TYR A 428 -4.16 9.67 -0.29
N TRP A 429 -3.83 10.62 -1.15
CA TRP A 429 -4.12 10.57 -2.58
C TRP A 429 -2.92 10.05 -3.40
N GLY A 430 -3.21 9.16 -4.34
CA GLY A 430 -2.28 8.70 -5.38
C GLY A 430 -2.80 9.01 -6.78
N GLU A 431 -1.89 9.22 -7.72
CA GLU A 431 -2.19 9.37 -9.14
C GLU A 431 -1.87 8.05 -9.87
N LEU A 432 -2.83 7.56 -10.67
CA LEU A 432 -2.69 6.35 -11.47
C LEU A 432 -2.25 6.72 -12.89
N ILE A 433 -0.94 6.77 -13.11
CA ILE A 433 -0.35 7.19 -14.39
C ILE A 433 -0.47 6.05 -15.44
N PRO A 434 -1.15 6.28 -16.58
CA PRO A 434 -1.28 5.26 -17.61
C PRO A 434 0.03 5.05 -18.38
N ARG A 435 0.31 3.78 -18.73
CA ARG A 435 1.44 3.31 -19.53
C ARG A 435 1.04 2.94 -20.96
N SER A 436 -0.25 2.97 -21.29
CA SER A 436 -0.75 2.69 -22.64
C SER A 436 -0.49 3.86 -23.59
N SER A 437 -0.27 3.56 -24.87
CA SER A 437 -0.15 4.56 -25.93
C SER A 437 -1.49 5.22 -26.25
N GLU A 438 -2.58 4.45 -26.20
CA GLU A 438 -3.94 4.95 -26.34
C GLU A 438 -4.55 5.17 -24.95
N ILE A 439 -5.11 6.35 -24.75
CA ILE A 439 -5.80 6.75 -23.51
C ILE A 439 -7.10 7.47 -23.87
N PRO A 440 -8.13 7.42 -23.00
CA PRO A 440 -9.36 8.16 -23.24
C PRO A 440 -9.10 9.67 -23.35
N SER A 441 -9.85 10.33 -24.22
CA SER A 441 -9.82 11.79 -24.35
C SER A 441 -10.23 12.47 -23.03
N ALA A 442 -9.67 13.65 -22.78
CA ALA A 442 -10.09 14.50 -21.67
C ALA A 442 -11.58 14.81 -21.76
N ALA A 443 -12.31 14.56 -20.66
CA ALA A 443 -13.77 14.64 -20.65
C ALA A 443 -14.33 15.08 -19.29
N LYS A 444 -15.50 15.72 -19.33
CA LYS A 444 -16.35 15.98 -18.16
C LYS A 444 -17.72 15.35 -18.33
N GLY A 445 -18.40 15.05 -17.22
CA GLY A 445 -19.72 14.43 -17.24
C GLY A 445 -19.73 13.00 -17.80
N ALA A 446 -18.59 12.30 -17.74
CA ALA A 446 -18.51 10.87 -17.99
C ALA A 446 -19.01 10.09 -16.76
N CYS A 447 -19.27 8.79 -16.93
CA CYS A 447 -19.53 7.90 -15.81
C CYS A 447 -18.29 7.05 -15.50
N LEU A 448 -18.17 6.61 -14.24
CA LEU A 448 -17.13 5.70 -13.77
C LEU A 448 -17.78 4.62 -12.91
N VAL A 449 -17.36 3.36 -13.10
CA VAL A 449 -17.71 2.24 -12.22
C VAL A 449 -16.44 1.51 -11.82
N SER A 450 -16.26 1.27 -10.53
CA SER A 450 -15.11 0.60 -9.94
C SER A 450 -15.43 -0.86 -9.60
N GLN A 451 -14.63 -1.78 -10.15
CA GLN A 451 -14.59 -3.19 -9.77
C GLN A 451 -13.13 -3.62 -9.68
N ILE A 452 -12.43 -3.11 -8.67
CA ILE A 452 -10.99 -3.25 -8.46
C ILE A 452 -10.58 -4.73 -8.62
N PRO A 453 -9.66 -5.03 -9.57
CA PRO A 453 -8.66 -4.12 -10.14
C PRO A 453 -9.02 -3.42 -11.46
N LEU A 454 -10.29 -3.44 -11.86
CA LEU A 454 -10.76 -2.84 -13.10
C LEU A 454 -11.56 -1.56 -12.83
N ILE A 455 -11.35 -0.54 -13.64
CA ILE A 455 -12.17 0.68 -13.66
C ILE A 455 -12.77 0.82 -15.04
N PHE A 456 -14.08 1.02 -15.11
CA PHE A 456 -14.82 1.19 -16.35
C PHE A 456 -15.19 2.66 -16.54
N LEU A 457 -14.97 3.18 -17.74
CA LEU A 457 -15.29 4.55 -18.12
C LEU A 457 -16.13 4.56 -19.38
N TYR A 458 -17.15 5.42 -19.43
CA TYR A 458 -17.98 5.59 -20.62
C TYR A 458 -18.42 7.03 -20.82
N GLY A 459 -18.46 7.45 -22.09
CA GLY A 459 -19.01 8.73 -22.52
C GLY A 459 -18.29 9.96 -21.99
N GLY A 460 -19.00 11.09 -21.92
CA GLY A 460 -18.49 12.38 -21.48
C GLY A 460 -18.27 13.38 -22.63
N LEU A 461 -18.28 14.67 -22.29
CA LEU A 461 -18.01 15.76 -23.24
C LEU A 461 -16.50 16.00 -23.35
N THR A 462 -15.97 15.82 -24.55
CA THR A 462 -14.56 16.08 -24.92
C THR A 462 -14.45 17.36 -25.77
N SER A 463 -13.22 17.74 -26.12
CA SER A 463 -12.98 18.84 -27.07
C SER A 463 -13.41 18.54 -28.51
N SER A 464 -13.53 17.26 -28.89
CA SER A 464 -13.92 16.81 -30.23
C SER A 464 -15.40 16.44 -30.36
N GLY A 465 -16.17 16.48 -29.26
CA GLY A 465 -17.58 16.14 -29.22
C GLY A 465 -17.93 15.30 -27.99
N ILE A 466 -19.06 14.59 -28.04
CA ILE A 466 -19.44 13.68 -26.96
C ILE A 466 -18.88 12.29 -27.26
N SER A 467 -18.15 11.71 -26.30
CA SER A 467 -17.61 10.36 -26.40
C SER A 467 -18.74 9.32 -26.38
N LYS A 468 -18.50 8.22 -27.10
CA LYS A 468 -19.38 7.04 -27.21
C LYS A 468 -18.63 5.75 -26.87
N GLU A 469 -17.47 5.88 -26.24
CA GLU A 469 -16.49 4.82 -26.08
C GLU A 469 -16.55 4.21 -24.69
N LEU A 470 -16.42 2.88 -24.62
CA LEU A 470 -16.27 2.10 -23.40
C LEU A 470 -14.81 1.70 -23.20
N TRP A 471 -14.23 2.16 -22.10
CA TRP A 471 -12.85 1.92 -21.73
C TRP A 471 -12.76 1.13 -20.43
N ILE A 472 -11.75 0.27 -20.34
CA ILE A 472 -11.28 -0.32 -19.07
C ILE A 472 -9.90 0.24 -18.78
N PHE A 473 -9.67 0.62 -17.53
CA PHE A 473 -8.34 0.77 -16.96
C PHE A 473 -8.00 -0.46 -16.11
N PHE A 474 -6.88 -1.09 -16.44
CA PHE A 474 -6.31 -2.19 -15.68
C PHE A 474 -5.30 -1.63 -14.68
N MET A 475 -5.61 -1.66 -13.38
CA MET A 475 -4.71 -1.13 -12.35
C MET A 475 -3.36 -1.87 -12.32
N GLY A 476 -3.37 -3.19 -12.51
CA GLY A 476 -2.17 -4.02 -12.35
C GLY A 476 -1.07 -3.83 -13.40
N ASN A 477 -1.37 -3.27 -14.58
CA ASN A 477 -0.34 -2.85 -15.55
C ASN A 477 -0.43 -1.36 -15.90
N SER A 478 -1.30 -0.63 -15.19
CA SER A 478 -1.60 0.78 -15.39
C SER A 478 -1.90 1.11 -16.86
N SER A 479 -2.79 0.37 -17.52
CA SER A 479 -3.07 0.57 -18.96
C SER A 479 -4.55 0.68 -19.26
N TYR A 480 -4.89 1.52 -20.25
CA TYR A 480 -6.23 1.60 -20.80
C TYR A 480 -6.41 0.63 -21.98
N MET A 481 -7.61 0.08 -22.09
CA MET A 481 -8.07 -0.68 -23.24
C MET A 481 -9.48 -0.23 -23.62
N LYS A 482 -9.66 0.12 -24.89
CA LYS A 482 -10.98 0.36 -25.47
C LYS A 482 -11.63 -0.98 -25.79
N ILE A 483 -12.80 -1.26 -25.22
CA ILE A 483 -13.53 -2.50 -25.51
C ILE A 483 -14.52 -2.33 -26.65
N SER A 484 -15.29 -1.24 -26.61
CA SER A 484 -16.44 -1.08 -27.48
C SER A 484 -16.85 0.38 -27.62
N GLU A 485 -17.78 0.63 -28.52
CA GLU A 485 -18.43 1.92 -28.74
C GLU A 485 -19.91 1.68 -29.01
N ASP A 486 -20.75 2.65 -28.68
CA ASP A 486 -22.17 2.55 -28.96
C ASP A 486 -22.81 3.88 -29.37
N PHE A 487 -23.18 4.73 -28.40
CA PHE A 487 -23.85 6.00 -28.65
C PHE A 487 -23.24 7.13 -27.81
N PRO A 488 -23.18 8.36 -28.34
CA PRO A 488 -22.63 9.50 -27.62
C PRO A 488 -23.55 9.91 -26.46
N VAL A 489 -23.00 10.04 -25.27
CA VAL A 489 -23.75 10.49 -24.08
C VAL A 489 -22.86 11.20 -23.05
N VAL A 490 -23.44 12.20 -22.37
CA VAL A 490 -22.84 12.94 -21.25
C VAL A 490 -23.86 13.09 -20.11
N TYR A 491 -23.39 13.34 -18.89
CA TYR A 491 -24.21 13.54 -17.67
C TYR A 491 -25.13 12.35 -17.35
N HIS A 492 -24.62 11.14 -17.60
CA HIS A 492 -25.30 9.87 -17.40
C HIS A 492 -24.71 9.13 -16.21
N THR A 493 -25.43 8.13 -15.72
CA THR A 493 -24.95 7.23 -14.66
C THR A 493 -24.67 5.86 -15.23
N CYS A 494 -23.66 5.17 -14.70
CA CYS A 494 -23.35 3.79 -15.09
C CYS A 494 -23.33 2.88 -13.87
N VAL A 495 -23.63 1.60 -14.11
CA VAL A 495 -23.59 0.55 -13.08
C VAL A 495 -23.24 -0.79 -13.71
N ILE A 496 -22.57 -1.65 -12.96
CA ILE A 496 -22.33 -3.04 -13.37
C ILE A 496 -23.19 -3.97 -12.52
N ILE A 497 -23.99 -4.80 -13.19
CA ILE A 497 -24.87 -5.79 -12.55
C ILE A 497 -24.68 -7.11 -13.31
N HIS A 498 -24.39 -8.21 -12.61
CA HIS A 498 -24.23 -9.57 -13.19
C HIS A 498 -23.34 -9.63 -14.46
N GLU A 499 -22.18 -8.97 -14.46
CA GLU A 499 -21.27 -8.89 -15.63
C GLU A 499 -21.87 -8.20 -16.86
N GLU A 500 -22.75 -7.23 -16.64
CA GLU A 500 -23.27 -6.35 -17.68
C GLU A 500 -23.08 -4.90 -17.27
N PHE A 501 -22.54 -4.08 -18.18
CA PHE A 501 -22.30 -2.66 -17.96
C PHE A 501 -23.47 -1.85 -18.49
N TYR A 502 -24.24 -1.23 -17.61
CA TYR A 502 -25.41 -0.42 -17.94
C TYR A 502 -25.03 1.06 -18.01
N VAL A 503 -25.55 1.74 -19.04
CA VAL A 503 -25.49 3.19 -19.25
C VAL A 503 -26.92 3.71 -19.14
N ILE A 504 -27.18 4.55 -18.14
CA ILE A 504 -28.53 4.98 -17.75
C ILE A 504 -28.69 6.46 -18.09
N PHE A 505 -29.61 6.76 -19.00
CA PHE A 505 -30.01 8.11 -19.40
C PHE A 505 -28.82 9.01 -19.80
N GLY A 506 -28.96 10.33 -19.68
CA GLY A 506 -27.93 11.33 -20.02
C GLY A 506 -28.44 12.33 -21.04
N SER A 507 -27.54 12.97 -21.76
CA SER A 507 -27.87 13.95 -22.80
C SER A 507 -26.97 13.86 -24.03
N THR A 508 -27.46 14.36 -25.17
CA THR A 508 -26.72 14.52 -26.43
C THR A 508 -26.12 15.93 -26.59
N TYR A 509 -25.61 16.24 -27.78
CA TYR A 509 -25.06 17.54 -28.15
C TYR A 509 -26.18 18.59 -28.19
N GLY A 510 -26.10 19.62 -27.35
CA GLY A 510 -27.18 20.58 -27.13
C GLY A 510 -27.99 20.36 -25.84
N GLU A 511 -27.58 19.40 -25.00
CA GLU A 511 -28.25 19.03 -23.73
C GLU A 511 -29.66 18.47 -23.92
N GLU A 512 -29.97 17.92 -25.09
CA GLU A 512 -31.21 17.17 -25.29
C GLU A 512 -31.15 15.88 -24.48
N PRO A 513 -32.16 15.60 -23.65
CA PRO A 513 -32.10 14.50 -22.71
C PRO A 513 -32.43 13.15 -23.37
N ILE A 514 -31.71 12.09 -23.00
CA ILE A 514 -31.80 10.74 -23.57
C ILE A 514 -32.58 9.81 -22.61
N SER A 515 -33.74 9.32 -23.03
CA SER A 515 -34.58 8.35 -22.28
C SER A 515 -34.23 6.90 -22.58
N ARG A 516 -32.94 6.57 -22.66
CA ARG A 516 -32.50 5.24 -23.09
C ARG A 516 -31.54 4.64 -22.08
N VAL A 517 -31.71 3.35 -21.85
CA VAL A 517 -30.77 2.51 -21.10
C VAL A 517 -30.25 1.41 -22.00
N ARG A 518 -28.94 1.40 -22.16
CA ARG A 518 -28.20 0.42 -22.96
C ARG A 518 -27.29 -0.35 -22.02
N TYR A 519 -27.03 -1.60 -22.34
CA TYR A 519 -26.07 -2.39 -21.60
C TYR A 519 -25.13 -3.15 -22.53
N TYR A 520 -23.88 -3.28 -22.10
CA TYR A 520 -22.88 -4.09 -22.75
C TYR A 520 -22.75 -5.41 -22.00
N ASN A 521 -23.01 -6.52 -22.69
CA ASN A 521 -22.81 -7.86 -22.13
C ASN A 521 -21.37 -8.32 -22.43
N PHE A 522 -20.55 -8.51 -21.38
CA PHE A 522 -19.14 -8.87 -21.54
C PHE A 522 -18.94 -10.25 -22.17
N LEU A 523 -19.84 -11.21 -21.89
CA LEU A 523 -19.77 -12.56 -22.44
C LEU A 523 -20.09 -12.60 -23.94
N LYS A 524 -21.16 -11.91 -24.35
CA LYS A 524 -21.61 -11.84 -25.75
C LYS A 524 -20.85 -10.79 -26.57
N LYS A 525 -20.09 -9.91 -25.91
CA LYS A 525 -19.36 -8.77 -26.49
C LYS A 525 -20.24 -7.88 -27.37
N LYS A 526 -21.49 -7.66 -26.96
CA LYS A 526 -22.49 -6.90 -27.74
C LYS A 526 -23.28 -5.98 -26.83
N TRP A 527 -23.64 -4.82 -27.40
CA TRP A 527 -24.61 -3.91 -26.82
C TRP A 527 -26.03 -4.39 -27.07
N ALA A 528 -26.88 -4.21 -26.08
CA ALA A 528 -28.30 -4.43 -26.15
C ALA A 528 -29.05 -3.29 -25.48
N THR A 529 -30.31 -3.13 -25.87
CA THR A 529 -31.21 -2.14 -25.30
C THR A 529 -31.96 -2.78 -24.14
N TYR A 530 -31.91 -2.15 -22.97
CA TYR A 530 -32.75 -2.53 -21.82
C TYR A 530 -34.06 -1.73 -21.83
N TYR A 531 -33.95 -0.43 -22.07
CA TYR A 531 -35.05 0.53 -22.08
C TYR A 531 -34.81 1.54 -23.19
N ASP A 532 -35.80 1.81 -24.03
CA ASP A 532 -35.72 2.85 -25.07
C ASP A 532 -37.12 3.38 -25.33
N HIS A 533 -37.38 4.60 -24.90
CA HIS A 533 -38.66 5.26 -25.11
C HIS A 533 -38.43 6.52 -25.94
N GLU A 534 -39.07 6.60 -27.10
CA GLU A 534 -39.22 7.86 -27.81
C GLU A 534 -40.23 8.70 -27.02
N TYR A 535 -39.75 9.77 -26.37
CA TYR A 535 -40.56 10.78 -25.67
C TYR A 535 -41.38 10.31 -24.46
N THR A 536 -40.76 10.37 -23.28
CA THR A 536 -41.47 10.74 -22.04
C THR A 536 -41.24 12.22 -21.77
N ASP A 537 -42.28 12.98 -21.35
CA ASP A 537 -42.23 14.44 -21.11
C ASP A 537 -41.21 14.89 -20.04
N VAL A 538 -40.53 13.95 -19.37
CA VAL A 538 -39.64 14.20 -18.23
C VAL A 538 -38.41 13.31 -18.37
N ASN A 539 -37.34 13.84 -18.99
CA ASN A 539 -36.07 13.13 -19.13
C ASN A 539 -35.00 13.83 -18.28
N PRO A 540 -34.80 13.38 -17.05
CA PRO A 540 -33.92 14.05 -16.09
C PRO A 540 -32.43 13.85 -16.40
N VAL A 541 -31.76 14.95 -16.73
CA VAL A 541 -30.30 15.04 -16.79
C VAL A 541 -29.78 15.58 -15.46
N GLN A 542 -28.62 15.10 -15.00
CA GLN A 542 -28.00 15.53 -13.73
C GLN A 542 -28.93 15.39 -12.50
N GLY A 543 -29.91 14.49 -12.55
CA GLY A 543 -30.66 14.02 -11.38
C GLY A 543 -29.95 12.85 -10.68
N ILE A 544 -30.49 12.39 -9.56
CA ILE A 544 -30.03 11.14 -8.94
C ILE A 544 -30.64 9.99 -9.72
N GLN A 545 -29.80 9.08 -10.20
CA GLN A 545 -30.23 7.93 -10.99
C GLN A 545 -29.61 6.67 -10.37
N LEU A 546 -30.42 5.67 -10.09
CA LEU A 546 -29.94 4.40 -9.54
C LEU A 546 -30.75 3.24 -10.13
N MET A 547 -30.07 2.14 -10.45
CA MET A 547 -30.71 0.90 -10.85
C MET A 547 -30.54 -0.15 -9.74
N ILE A 548 -31.66 -0.69 -9.25
CA ILE A 548 -31.72 -1.75 -8.26
C ILE A 548 -32.62 -2.85 -8.80
N ASN A 549 -32.10 -4.08 -8.90
CA ASN A 549 -32.84 -5.28 -9.32
C ASN A 549 -33.70 -5.08 -10.59
N GLY A 550 -33.14 -4.43 -11.62
CA GLY A 550 -33.80 -4.16 -12.90
C GLY A 550 -34.80 -2.99 -12.90
N LYS A 551 -35.05 -2.35 -11.75
CA LYS A 551 -35.87 -1.13 -11.65
C LYS A 551 -34.96 0.09 -11.62
N ILE A 552 -35.32 1.15 -12.36
CA ILE A 552 -34.57 2.41 -12.40
C ILE A 552 -35.34 3.44 -11.58
N ILE A 553 -34.65 4.08 -10.65
CA ILE A 553 -35.19 5.12 -9.80
C ILE A 553 -34.51 6.42 -10.19
N VAL A 554 -35.32 7.44 -10.44
CA VAL A 554 -34.83 8.78 -10.73
C VAL A 554 -35.45 9.79 -9.79
N VAL A 555 -34.61 10.65 -9.22
CA VAL A 555 -35.01 11.72 -8.31
C VAL A 555 -34.51 13.04 -8.87
N GLY A 556 -35.46 13.93 -9.19
CA GLY A 556 -35.18 15.26 -9.70
C GLY A 556 -34.48 15.26 -11.06
N GLY A 557 -33.64 16.26 -11.29
CA GLY A 557 -32.91 16.52 -12.53
C GLY A 557 -33.43 17.75 -13.26
N GLN A 558 -32.97 17.92 -14.50
CA GLN A 558 -33.45 18.94 -15.42
C GLN A 558 -34.02 18.33 -16.70
N ALA A 559 -35.08 18.94 -17.22
CA ALA A 559 -35.56 18.75 -18.59
C ALA A 559 -35.17 19.99 -19.42
N TRP A 560 -34.92 19.79 -20.72
CA TRP A 560 -34.80 20.85 -21.74
C TRP A 560 -34.12 22.16 -21.28
N GLN A 561 -32.78 22.17 -21.18
CA GLN A 561 -31.89 23.29 -20.85
C GLN A 561 -32.18 24.13 -19.58
N LEU A 562 -33.40 24.21 -19.01
CA LEU A 562 -33.74 25.11 -17.89
C LEU A 562 -34.91 24.68 -17.00
N ASP A 563 -35.62 23.59 -17.29
CA ASP A 563 -36.80 23.18 -16.52
C ASP A 563 -36.42 22.20 -15.39
N PRO A 564 -36.53 22.58 -14.10
CA PRO A 564 -36.26 21.68 -12.99
C PRO A 564 -37.36 20.62 -12.88
N ILE A 565 -36.94 19.38 -12.60
CA ILE A 565 -37.85 18.28 -12.35
C ILE A 565 -38.05 18.13 -10.84
N PHE A 566 -39.29 18.27 -10.39
CA PHE A 566 -39.70 18.08 -9.00
C PHE A 566 -40.45 16.76 -8.83
N LEU A 567 -39.90 15.68 -9.38
CA LEU A 567 -40.53 14.38 -9.38
C LEU A 567 -39.55 13.29 -8.95
N ILE A 568 -40.09 12.26 -8.33
CA ILE A 568 -39.46 10.95 -8.18
C ILE A 568 -40.20 9.99 -9.08
N GLN A 569 -39.47 9.27 -9.93
CA GLN A 569 -40.02 8.31 -10.87
C GLN A 569 -39.35 6.95 -10.71
N VAL A 570 -40.16 5.90 -10.78
CA VAL A 570 -39.71 4.50 -10.76
C VAL A 570 -40.11 3.85 -12.07
N PHE A 571 -39.13 3.32 -12.80
CA PHE A 571 -39.31 2.66 -14.08
C PHE A 571 -39.05 1.15 -13.96
N ALA A 572 -39.91 0.33 -14.57
CA ALA A 572 -39.57 -1.05 -14.92
C ALA A 572 -40.28 -1.47 -16.22
N GLU A 573 -39.66 -2.38 -16.98
CA GLU A 573 -40.22 -2.98 -18.20
C GLU A 573 -40.85 -1.94 -19.16
N ASN A 574 -40.15 -0.84 -19.43
CA ASN A 574 -40.60 0.25 -20.30
C ASN A 574 -41.80 1.07 -19.82
N THR A 575 -42.19 0.99 -18.53
CA THR A 575 -43.29 1.78 -17.96
C THR A 575 -42.90 2.51 -16.67
N VAL A 576 -43.54 3.66 -16.41
CA VAL A 576 -43.45 4.35 -15.13
C VAL A 576 -44.45 3.71 -14.17
N ILE A 577 -43.94 3.05 -13.12
CA ILE A 577 -44.74 2.30 -12.14
C ILE A 577 -45.19 3.20 -10.99
N LYS A 578 -44.38 4.22 -10.66
CA LYS A 578 -44.70 5.20 -9.62
C LYS A 578 -44.13 6.56 -9.99
N GLN A 579 -44.91 7.59 -9.69
CA GLN A 579 -44.48 8.99 -9.75
C GLN A 579 -44.97 9.71 -8.50
N GLU A 580 -44.08 10.44 -7.84
CA GLU A 580 -44.36 11.25 -6.66
C GLU A 580 -43.78 12.66 -6.84
N THR A 581 -44.38 13.67 -6.19
CA THR A 581 -43.87 15.05 -6.20
C THR A 581 -42.76 15.24 -5.19
N LEU A 582 -41.73 16.00 -5.58
CA LEU A 582 -40.57 16.33 -4.76
C LEU A 582 -40.67 17.79 -4.30
N SER A 583 -40.57 18.06 -2.99
CA SER A 583 -40.66 19.42 -2.44
C SER A 583 -39.36 20.23 -2.56
N VAL A 584 -38.26 19.59 -2.96
CA VAL A 584 -36.92 20.19 -3.06
C VAL A 584 -36.38 19.96 -4.47
N SER A 585 -35.65 20.93 -5.02
CA SER A 585 -34.95 20.72 -6.30
C SER A 585 -33.69 19.89 -6.08
N VAL A 586 -33.57 18.79 -6.81
CA VAL A 586 -32.38 17.93 -6.81
C VAL A 586 -31.81 17.96 -8.21
N TYR A 587 -30.76 18.74 -8.42
CA TYR A 587 -30.13 18.93 -9.73
C TYR A 587 -28.64 19.19 -9.57
N ALA A 588 -27.81 18.46 -10.31
CA ALA A 588 -26.35 18.53 -10.26
C ALA A 588 -25.79 18.40 -8.82
N SER A 589 -26.52 17.72 -7.93
CA SER A 589 -26.11 17.48 -6.55
C SER A 589 -25.15 16.31 -6.46
N SER A 590 -24.32 16.31 -5.42
CA SER A 590 -23.50 15.15 -5.08
C SER A 590 -24.35 14.19 -4.26
N TYR A 591 -24.46 12.94 -4.69
CA TYR A 591 -25.36 11.98 -4.04
C TYR A 591 -24.73 10.62 -3.81
N ALA A 592 -25.26 9.89 -2.83
CA ALA A 592 -24.90 8.51 -2.56
C ALA A 592 -26.11 7.74 -2.01
N TYR A 593 -26.15 6.43 -2.25
CA TYR A 593 -27.19 5.53 -1.76
C TYR A 593 -26.66 4.69 -0.60
N TYR A 594 -27.27 4.82 0.58
CA TYR A 594 -26.82 4.14 1.80
C TYR A 594 -28.00 3.58 2.59
N LYS A 595 -27.87 2.33 3.06
CA LYS A 595 -28.96 1.54 3.65
C LYS A 595 -30.13 1.42 2.68
N LYS A 596 -31.15 2.27 2.82
CA LYS A 596 -32.33 2.35 1.94
C LYS A 596 -32.67 3.79 1.55
N ASP A 597 -31.73 4.72 1.68
CA ASP A 597 -32.02 6.14 1.54
C ASP A 597 -31.00 6.81 0.63
N PHE A 598 -31.45 7.79 -0.14
CA PHE A 598 -30.56 8.67 -0.90
C PHE A 598 -30.10 9.82 -0.01
N TYR A 599 -28.81 10.10 -0.03
CA TYR A 599 -28.21 11.26 0.59
C TYR A 599 -27.74 12.18 -0.52
N SER A 600 -28.12 13.46 -0.48
CA SER A 600 -27.82 14.43 -1.51
C SER A 600 -27.33 15.73 -0.88
N PHE A 601 -26.12 16.15 -1.26
CA PHE A 601 -25.51 17.40 -0.82
C PHE A 601 -25.43 18.41 -1.96
N GLY A 602 -25.86 19.63 -1.69
CA GLY A 602 -25.74 20.75 -2.60
C GLY A 602 -26.58 20.60 -3.87
N GLY A 603 -26.01 20.99 -5.01
CA GLY A 603 -26.70 21.07 -6.30
C GLY A 603 -27.21 22.48 -6.63
N GLY A 604 -27.83 22.64 -7.79
CA GLY A 604 -28.44 23.90 -8.20
C GLY A 604 -29.78 24.16 -7.51
N SER A 605 -30.12 25.43 -7.31
CA SER A 605 -31.44 25.84 -6.80
C SER A 605 -32.44 26.02 -7.94
N ALA A 606 -33.73 25.94 -7.64
CA ALA A 606 -34.81 26.32 -8.56
C ALA A 606 -35.84 27.22 -7.86
N ILE A 607 -36.53 28.07 -8.62
CA ILE A 607 -37.75 28.76 -8.17
C ILE A 607 -38.85 28.53 -9.20
N GLY A 608 -39.95 27.93 -8.75
CA GLY A 608 -41.03 27.53 -9.65
C GLY A 608 -40.46 26.62 -10.74
N THR A 609 -40.65 27.00 -12.01
CA THR A 609 -40.19 26.24 -13.17
C THR A 609 -38.83 26.69 -13.72
N THR A 610 -38.06 27.52 -13.01
CA THR A 610 -36.79 28.06 -13.53
C THR A 610 -35.60 27.62 -12.69
N LEU A 611 -34.62 26.97 -13.32
CA LEU A 611 -33.33 26.64 -12.71
C LEU A 611 -32.47 27.89 -12.46
N ARG A 612 -31.79 27.91 -11.32
CA ARG A 612 -30.80 28.92 -10.93
C ARG A 612 -29.40 28.29 -10.97
N LEU A 613 -28.84 28.20 -12.17
CA LEU A 613 -27.51 27.63 -12.44
C LEU A 613 -26.36 28.33 -11.68
N SER A 614 -26.58 29.54 -11.17
CA SER A 614 -25.58 30.38 -10.50
C SER A 614 -25.66 30.41 -8.97
N ILE A 615 -26.62 29.71 -8.36
CA ILE A 615 -26.83 29.69 -6.90
C ILE A 615 -26.82 28.23 -6.42
N PRO A 616 -25.65 27.70 -6.02
CA PRO A 616 -25.58 26.38 -5.42
C PRO A 616 -26.20 26.35 -4.03
N SER A 617 -26.75 25.21 -3.67
CA SER A 617 -27.28 24.93 -2.34
C SER A 617 -26.20 24.41 -1.39
N SER A 618 -26.39 24.61 -0.08
CA SER A 618 -25.66 23.95 1.02
C SER A 618 -26.45 22.83 1.69
N HIS A 619 -27.69 22.59 1.27
CA HIS A 619 -28.53 21.62 1.95
C HIS A 619 -27.98 20.22 1.77
N PHE A 620 -27.90 19.51 2.90
CA PHE A 620 -27.72 18.07 2.92
C PHE A 620 -29.06 17.43 3.25
N ILE A 621 -29.62 16.66 2.32
CA ILE A 621 -30.93 16.04 2.46
C ILE A 621 -30.83 14.53 2.36
N LYS A 622 -31.71 13.88 3.11
CA LYS A 622 -31.95 12.44 3.07
C LYS A 622 -33.36 12.21 2.54
N ILE A 623 -33.47 11.39 1.49
CA ILE A 623 -34.72 11.05 0.81
C ILE A 623 -34.98 9.56 1.04
N SER A 624 -36.09 9.23 1.71
CA SER A 624 -36.33 7.85 2.13
C SER A 624 -36.98 7.00 1.04
N LEU A 625 -36.28 5.94 0.63
CA LEU A 625 -36.78 5.07 -0.43
C LEU A 625 -37.91 4.15 0.05
N SER A 626 -37.96 3.80 1.34
CA SER A 626 -39.02 2.93 1.87
C SER A 626 -40.42 3.53 1.69
N SER A 627 -40.58 4.86 1.76
CA SER A 627 -41.86 5.51 1.42
C SER A 627 -42.22 5.42 -0.07
N ILE A 628 -41.20 5.39 -0.93
CA ILE A 628 -41.35 5.34 -2.38
C ILE A 628 -41.62 3.91 -2.84
N CYS A 629 -40.90 2.92 -2.31
CA CYS A 629 -41.02 1.51 -2.69
C CYS A 629 -42.14 0.75 -1.99
N ALA A 630 -42.93 1.39 -1.12
CA ALA A 630 -44.08 0.77 -0.48
C ALA A 630 -45.05 0.10 -1.50
N ASN A 631 -45.63 -1.03 -1.10
CA ASN A 631 -46.53 -1.88 -1.91
C ASN A 631 -45.85 -2.49 -3.15
N ASP A 632 -44.63 -3.01 -2.99
CA ASP A 632 -43.85 -3.76 -4.01
C ASP A 632 -43.56 -3.00 -5.33
N LYS A 633 -43.70 -1.68 -5.31
CA LYS A 633 -43.49 -0.82 -6.50
C LYS A 633 -42.02 -0.72 -6.91
N CYS A 634 -41.11 -0.75 -5.96
CA CYS A 634 -39.68 -0.93 -6.20
C CYS A 634 -39.03 -1.76 -5.09
N ASP A 635 -37.75 -2.10 -5.27
CA ASP A 635 -37.03 -2.92 -4.32
C ASP A 635 -36.14 -2.00 -3.48
N ASP A 636 -36.45 -1.86 -2.19
CA ASP A 636 -35.67 -1.07 -1.24
C ASP A 636 -34.50 -1.90 -0.67
N LEU A 637 -33.68 -2.46 -1.58
CA LEU A 637 -32.58 -3.36 -1.22
C LEU A 637 -31.52 -2.64 -0.40
N CYS A 638 -31.03 -3.30 0.65
CA CYS A 638 -29.92 -2.78 1.44
C CYS A 638 -28.69 -2.47 0.58
N SER A 639 -28.08 -1.29 0.76
CA SER A 639 -26.83 -0.91 0.11
C SER A 639 -25.68 -1.88 0.43
N SER A 640 -24.62 -1.85 -0.38
CA SER A 640 -23.37 -2.52 -0.02
C SER A 640 -22.85 -2.04 1.34
N GLY A 641 -22.13 -2.91 2.05
CA GLY A 641 -21.74 -2.70 3.44
C GLY A 641 -22.84 -2.90 4.47
N THR A 642 -24.07 -3.16 4.04
CA THR A 642 -25.21 -3.41 4.92
C THR A 642 -25.89 -4.74 4.59
N TYR A 643 -26.73 -5.23 5.50
CA TYR A 643 -27.49 -6.46 5.31
C TYR A 643 -28.92 -6.30 5.83
N SER A 644 -29.82 -7.09 5.25
CA SER A 644 -31.24 -7.09 5.61
C SER A 644 -31.49 -7.90 6.88
N SER A 645 -31.98 -7.21 7.92
CA SER A 645 -32.45 -7.76 9.18
C SER A 645 -33.95 -7.48 9.30
N GLY A 646 -34.76 -8.33 8.65
CA GLY A 646 -36.21 -8.11 8.52
C GLY A 646 -36.53 -6.93 7.59
N LEU A 647 -37.10 -5.85 8.14
CA LEU A 647 -37.44 -4.63 7.38
C LEU A 647 -36.34 -3.56 7.42
N LEU A 648 -35.34 -3.73 8.29
CA LEU A 648 -34.25 -2.77 8.52
C LEU A 648 -32.97 -3.21 7.81
N CYS A 649 -32.17 -2.23 7.37
CA CYS A 649 -30.80 -2.48 6.92
C CYS A 649 -29.82 -2.15 8.05
N GLU A 650 -29.19 -3.19 8.56
CA GLU A 650 -28.15 -3.09 9.58
C GLU A 650 -26.77 -3.02 8.92
N VAL A 651 -25.85 -2.31 9.55
CA VAL A 651 -24.47 -2.20 9.05
C VAL A 651 -23.71 -3.48 9.36
N CYS A 652 -22.81 -3.90 8.47
CA CYS A 652 -21.96 -5.04 8.77
C CYS A 652 -21.08 -4.76 9.99
N PRO A 653 -21.05 -5.66 10.99
CA PRO A 653 -20.18 -5.52 12.14
C PRO A 653 -18.71 -5.66 11.73
N LYS A 654 -17.81 -5.16 12.60
CA LYS A 654 -16.37 -5.37 12.49
C LYS A 654 -16.03 -6.85 12.27
N GLY A 655 -15.05 -7.13 11.43
CA GLY A 655 -14.68 -8.49 11.01
C GLY A 655 -15.54 -9.07 9.88
N SER A 656 -16.51 -8.33 9.36
CA SER A 656 -17.38 -8.79 8.26
C SER A 656 -17.57 -7.72 7.18
N PHE A 657 -18.04 -8.13 6.00
CA PHE A 657 -18.29 -7.26 4.85
C PHE A 657 -19.52 -7.72 4.04
N SER A 658 -20.06 -6.87 3.17
CA SER A 658 -21.20 -7.16 2.29
C SER A 658 -21.01 -6.48 0.93
N GLU A 659 -20.74 -7.27 -0.11
CA GLU A 659 -20.57 -6.79 -1.49
C GLU A 659 -21.90 -6.77 -2.26
N GLY A 660 -22.23 -5.65 -2.90
CA GLY A 660 -23.45 -5.50 -3.70
C GLY A 660 -24.72 -5.18 -2.90
N TYR A 661 -25.87 -5.21 -3.56
CA TYR A 661 -27.17 -4.82 -3.00
C TYR A 661 -27.98 -6.02 -2.52
N GLY A 662 -28.75 -5.84 -1.43
CA GLY A 662 -29.79 -6.79 -1.01
C GLY A 662 -29.30 -8.02 -0.26
N ASN A 663 -28.06 -8.04 0.24
CA ASN A 663 -27.55 -9.15 1.02
C ASN A 663 -28.35 -9.36 2.32
N THR A 664 -28.63 -10.62 2.67
CA THR A 664 -29.34 -11.00 3.90
C THR A 664 -28.42 -11.25 5.09
N LYS A 665 -27.12 -11.36 4.85
CA LYS A 665 -26.09 -11.55 5.88
C LYS A 665 -24.75 -10.98 5.42
N CYS A 666 -23.91 -10.56 6.35
CA CYS A 666 -22.53 -10.20 6.06
C CYS A 666 -21.65 -11.46 5.93
N GLN A 667 -20.69 -11.40 5.03
CA GLN A 667 -19.64 -12.41 4.88
C GLN A 667 -18.53 -12.11 5.88
N LEU A 668 -18.00 -13.15 6.55
CA LEU A 668 -16.91 -12.99 7.50
C LEU A 668 -15.57 -12.86 6.77
N CYS A 669 -14.68 -12.00 7.28
CA CYS A 669 -13.30 -11.96 6.82
C CYS A 669 -12.62 -13.32 7.06
N GLY A 670 -11.83 -13.79 6.09
CA GLY A 670 -11.14 -15.07 6.19
C GLY A 670 -10.08 -15.07 7.29
N GLU A 671 -9.62 -16.26 7.67
CA GLU A 671 -8.53 -16.42 8.63
C GLU A 671 -7.24 -15.76 8.11
N GLY A 672 -6.42 -15.23 9.02
CA GLY A 672 -5.24 -14.43 8.72
C GLY A 672 -5.54 -12.97 8.36
N THR A 673 -6.82 -12.60 8.26
CA THR A 673 -7.27 -11.23 8.02
C THR A 673 -8.16 -10.71 9.14
N PHE A 674 -8.30 -9.39 9.24
CA PHE A 674 -9.17 -8.72 10.18
C PHE A 674 -9.82 -7.48 9.55
N ASN A 675 -10.94 -7.02 10.12
CA ASN A 675 -11.54 -5.73 9.78
C ASN A 675 -11.96 -4.99 11.06
N ALA A 676 -11.37 -3.80 11.29
CA ALA A 676 -11.64 -2.99 12.47
C ALA A 676 -12.85 -2.03 12.34
N TYR A 677 -13.42 -1.90 11.13
CA TYR A 677 -14.43 -0.90 10.79
C TYR A 677 -15.81 -1.53 10.54
N TYR A 678 -16.85 -0.73 10.74
CA TYR A 678 -18.22 -1.09 10.39
C TYR A 678 -18.49 -0.84 8.91
N SER A 679 -19.55 -1.46 8.40
CA SER A 679 -20.09 -1.16 7.06
C SER A 679 -19.12 -1.41 5.91
N ALA A 680 -18.25 -2.42 6.03
CA ALA A 680 -17.33 -2.79 4.95
C ALA A 680 -18.09 -3.33 3.72
N ASN A 681 -17.90 -2.69 2.57
CA ASN A 681 -18.60 -2.95 1.33
C ASN A 681 -17.79 -3.80 0.33
N SER A 682 -16.56 -4.20 0.69
CA SER A 682 -15.72 -5.08 -0.10
C SER A 682 -14.92 -6.03 0.78
N ASN A 683 -14.60 -7.21 0.24
CA ASN A 683 -13.60 -8.10 0.83
C ASN A 683 -12.21 -7.42 0.94
N ARG A 684 -11.98 -6.29 0.24
CA ARG A 684 -10.71 -5.53 0.30
C ARG A 684 -10.46 -4.85 1.63
N GLN A 685 -11.46 -4.86 2.49
CA GLN A 685 -11.42 -4.33 3.84
C GLN A 685 -11.18 -5.42 4.88
N CYS A 686 -10.93 -6.65 4.43
CA CYS A 686 -10.35 -7.73 5.25
C CYS A 686 -8.83 -7.65 5.14
N TYR A 687 -8.23 -6.79 5.97
CA TYR A 687 -6.79 -6.52 5.94
C TYR A 687 -5.99 -7.73 6.45
N PRO A 688 -4.88 -8.11 5.80
CA PRO A 688 -3.96 -9.07 6.38
C PRO A 688 -3.47 -8.59 7.74
N CYS A 689 -3.37 -9.51 8.70
CA CYS A 689 -2.78 -9.21 9.99
C CYS A 689 -1.36 -8.65 9.81
N PRO A 690 -0.98 -7.55 10.49
CA PRO A 690 0.37 -7.02 10.39
C PRO A 690 1.42 -8.03 10.86
N GLU A 691 2.67 -7.84 10.46
CA GLU A 691 3.76 -8.71 10.86
C GLU A 691 3.90 -8.75 12.38
N GLY A 692 4.18 -9.95 12.92
CA GLY A 692 4.18 -10.17 14.37
C GLY A 692 2.79 -10.39 14.96
N SER A 693 1.75 -10.52 14.13
CA SER A 693 0.40 -10.88 14.57
C SER A 693 -0.25 -11.93 13.66
N TYR A 694 -1.29 -12.60 14.14
CA TYR A 694 -2.02 -13.63 13.40
C TYR A 694 -3.51 -13.65 13.74
N SER A 695 -4.31 -14.33 12.92
CA SER A 695 -5.73 -14.55 13.18
C SER A 695 -6.15 -15.96 12.75
N SER A 696 -6.47 -16.83 13.71
CA SER A 696 -6.83 -18.23 13.41
C SER A 696 -8.31 -18.43 13.13
N ASN A 697 -9.18 -17.50 13.51
CA ASN A 697 -10.63 -17.62 13.35
C ASN A 697 -11.12 -16.64 12.27
N PRO A 698 -12.10 -17.04 11.44
CA PRO A 698 -12.75 -16.11 10.53
C PRO A 698 -13.54 -15.06 11.32
N GLY A 699 -13.69 -13.86 10.77
CA GLY A 699 -14.47 -12.79 11.37
C GLY A 699 -13.74 -11.96 12.42
N ALA A 700 -12.39 -11.98 12.43
CA ALA A 700 -11.62 -11.23 13.41
C ALA A 700 -11.75 -9.70 13.22
N ASN A 701 -11.92 -8.98 14.33
CA ASN A 701 -11.93 -7.51 14.37
C ASN A 701 -10.58 -6.89 14.81
N TYR A 702 -9.66 -7.71 15.32
CA TYR A 702 -8.25 -7.38 15.59
C TYR A 702 -7.40 -8.65 15.45
N CYS A 703 -6.09 -8.50 15.32
CA CYS A 703 -5.15 -9.62 15.25
C CYS A 703 -4.51 -9.90 16.61
N LEU A 704 -4.17 -11.17 16.86
CA LEU A 704 -3.50 -11.62 18.08
C LEU A 704 -1.98 -11.51 17.91
N ASP A 705 -1.27 -11.13 18.96
CA ASP A 705 0.19 -11.06 18.95
C ASP A 705 0.82 -12.45 18.74
N CYS A 706 1.90 -12.51 17.97
CA CYS A 706 2.64 -13.74 17.71
C CYS A 706 3.29 -14.30 18.98
N ILE A 707 3.30 -15.62 19.10
CA ILE A 707 3.88 -16.31 20.26
C ILE A 707 5.40 -16.14 20.27
N THR A 708 5.99 -15.92 21.45
CA THR A 708 7.44 -15.77 21.62
C THR A 708 8.19 -16.98 21.05
N GLY A 709 9.14 -16.74 20.14
CA GLY A 709 9.93 -17.78 19.48
C GLY A 709 9.36 -18.29 18.16
N MET A 710 8.16 -17.85 17.77
CA MET A 710 7.54 -18.12 16.47
C MET A 710 7.55 -16.85 15.59
N VAL A 711 7.39 -17.04 14.28
CA VAL A 711 7.33 -15.96 13.29
C VAL A 711 5.94 -15.92 12.70
N CYS A 712 5.36 -14.72 12.61
CA CYS A 712 4.07 -14.48 11.98
C CYS A 712 4.26 -13.41 10.89
N PRO A 713 4.56 -13.81 9.64
CA PRO A 713 4.54 -12.89 8.52
C PRO A 713 3.17 -12.23 8.34
N ALA A 714 3.11 -11.11 7.65
CA ALA A 714 1.85 -10.41 7.43
C ALA A 714 0.80 -11.32 6.75
N GLY A 715 -0.41 -11.39 7.32
CA GLY A 715 -1.52 -12.25 6.86
C GLY A 715 -1.59 -13.63 7.51
N SER A 716 -0.74 -13.93 8.50
CA SER A 716 -0.63 -15.27 9.09
C SER A 716 -1.92 -15.76 9.75
N LYS A 717 -2.32 -16.99 9.41
CA LYS A 717 -3.43 -17.70 10.09
C LYS A 717 -3.01 -18.27 11.44
N ILE A 718 -1.80 -18.82 11.50
CA ILE A 718 -1.21 -19.44 12.68
C ILE A 718 0.27 -19.02 12.79
N PRO A 719 0.85 -19.00 14.00
CA PRO A 719 2.28 -18.82 14.18
C PRO A 719 3.08 -19.96 13.52
N ILE A 720 4.19 -19.61 12.87
CA ILE A 720 5.05 -20.56 12.15
C ILE A 720 6.36 -20.74 12.94
N GLU A 721 6.86 -21.97 13.01
CA GLU A 721 8.16 -22.25 13.64
C GLU A 721 9.34 -21.66 12.82
N TYR A 722 10.32 -21.15 13.56
CA TYR A 722 11.46 -20.35 13.11
C TYR A 722 12.15 -20.87 11.82
N PHE A 723 12.02 -20.17 10.70
CA PHE A 723 12.87 -20.33 9.52
C PHE A 723 13.74 -19.07 9.35
N TYR A 724 14.91 -19.07 9.97
CA TYR A 724 16.01 -18.22 9.52
C TYR A 724 17.05 -19.11 8.88
N GLU A 725 17.06 -19.12 7.55
CA GLU A 725 18.31 -19.20 6.81
C GLU A 725 18.06 -18.50 5.47
N ASN A 726 18.53 -17.25 5.34
CA ASN A 726 18.82 -16.63 4.05
C ASN A 726 19.99 -17.39 3.42
N ASN A 727 19.76 -18.65 3.06
CA ASN A 727 20.77 -19.50 2.46
C ASN A 727 20.26 -19.90 1.08
N GLU A 728 21.07 -19.58 0.08
CA GLU A 728 21.08 -20.32 -1.16
C GLU A 728 21.26 -21.81 -0.78
N LYS A 729 20.22 -22.60 -0.98
CA LYS A 729 20.31 -24.06 -0.83
C LYS A 729 20.58 -24.62 -2.20
N SER A 730 21.78 -25.14 -2.39
CA SER A 730 22.22 -25.71 -3.67
C SER A 730 22.50 -27.19 -3.50
N ILE A 731 21.85 -28.02 -4.32
CA ILE A 731 22.16 -29.45 -4.47
C ILE A 731 22.86 -29.58 -5.81
N GLN A 732 24.12 -30.00 -5.79
CA GLN A 732 24.90 -30.21 -7.01
C GLN A 732 25.34 -31.68 -7.12
N PRO A 733 25.50 -32.22 -8.35
CA PRO A 733 26.00 -33.57 -8.54
C PRO A 733 27.36 -33.77 -7.84
N GLN A 734 27.45 -34.81 -7.03
CA GLN A 734 28.67 -35.11 -6.29
C GLN A 734 29.82 -35.54 -7.22
N ILE A 735 31.04 -35.46 -6.70
CA ILE A 735 32.23 -36.00 -7.38
C ILE A 735 32.06 -37.53 -7.45
N TYR A 736 32.34 -38.13 -8.60
CA TYR A 736 32.35 -39.58 -8.72
C TYR A 736 33.33 -40.21 -7.72
N LYS A 737 32.80 -41.07 -6.86
CA LYS A 737 33.60 -41.95 -6.00
C LYS A 737 33.55 -43.35 -6.59
N GLY A 738 34.73 -43.94 -6.83
CA GLY A 738 34.82 -45.31 -7.29
C GLY A 738 34.21 -46.29 -6.29
N ASN A 739 33.87 -47.49 -6.76
CA ASN A 739 33.22 -48.54 -5.95
C ASN A 739 34.22 -49.31 -5.06
N ALA A 740 35.48 -48.90 -5.05
CA ALA A 740 36.49 -49.49 -4.20
C ALA A 740 36.37 -48.91 -2.79
N ASP A 741 35.84 -49.72 -1.86
CA ASP A 741 36.25 -49.59 -0.47
C ASP A 741 37.77 -49.81 -0.46
N GLU A 742 38.56 -48.78 -0.14
CA GLU A 742 40.03 -48.85 -0.09
C GLU A 742 40.52 -50.06 0.74
N ASP A 743 39.67 -50.51 1.65
CA ASP A 743 39.86 -51.64 2.54
C ASP A 743 39.89 -53.02 1.85
N VAL A 744 39.20 -53.25 0.73
CA VAL A 744 39.10 -54.61 0.14
C VAL A 744 40.44 -55.08 -0.43
N ALA A 745 41.16 -54.19 -1.12
CA ALA A 745 42.49 -54.49 -1.63
C ALA A 745 43.46 -54.73 -0.46
N TRP A 746 43.36 -53.92 0.61
CA TRP A 746 44.16 -54.08 1.82
C TRP A 746 43.91 -55.42 2.54
N TYR A 747 42.64 -55.80 2.77
CA TYR A 747 42.29 -57.07 3.40
C TYR A 747 42.77 -58.28 2.59
N PHE A 748 42.69 -58.20 1.26
CA PHE A 748 43.24 -59.24 0.38
C PHE A 748 44.76 -59.37 0.52
N GLN A 749 45.49 -58.24 0.48
CA GLN A 749 46.95 -58.22 0.62
C GLN A 749 47.40 -58.82 1.96
N VAL A 750 46.77 -58.41 3.06
CA VAL A 750 47.08 -58.90 4.42
C VAL A 750 46.77 -60.40 4.55
N SER A 751 45.64 -60.85 4.01
CA SER A 751 45.24 -62.27 4.08
C SER A 751 46.23 -63.18 3.34
N VAL A 752 46.64 -62.81 2.12
CA VAL A 752 47.63 -63.57 1.34
C VAL A 752 49.00 -63.54 2.01
N PHE A 753 49.39 -62.43 2.62
CA PHE A 753 50.65 -62.32 3.36
C PHE A 753 50.68 -63.26 4.58
N ILE A 754 49.61 -63.26 5.40
CA ILE A 754 49.50 -64.15 6.57
C ILE A 754 49.56 -65.62 6.14
N VAL A 755 48.81 -66.01 5.11
CA VAL A 755 48.81 -67.39 4.60
C VAL A 755 50.18 -67.79 4.07
N SER A 756 50.84 -66.92 3.29
CA SER A 756 52.18 -67.17 2.76
C SER A 756 53.21 -67.30 3.90
N PHE A 757 53.10 -66.47 4.93
CA PHE A 757 53.98 -66.52 6.11
C PHE A 757 53.78 -67.81 6.92
N VAL A 758 52.53 -68.25 7.11
CA VAL A 758 52.20 -69.53 7.77
C VAL A 758 52.75 -70.70 6.96
N ILE A 759 52.62 -70.69 5.63
CA ILE A 759 53.19 -71.72 4.75
C ILE A 759 54.72 -71.78 4.91
N VAL A 760 55.39 -70.62 4.83
CA VAL A 760 56.85 -70.53 5.00
C VAL A 760 57.29 -71.04 6.37
N ILE A 761 56.60 -70.67 7.46
CA ILE A 761 56.88 -71.15 8.82
C ILE A 761 56.73 -72.67 8.92
N ASN A 762 55.67 -73.25 8.34
CA ASN A 762 55.47 -74.70 8.35
C ASN A 762 56.59 -75.44 7.60
N PHE A 763 57.08 -74.89 6.48
CA PHE A 763 58.25 -75.42 5.76
C PHE A 763 59.56 -75.31 6.55
N VAL A 764 59.69 -74.30 7.42
CA VAL A 764 60.85 -74.12 8.30
C VAL A 764 60.77 -75.05 9.52
N LEU A 765 59.62 -75.19 10.18
CA LEU A 765 59.45 -75.93 11.43
C LEU A 765 59.33 -77.45 11.26
N TRP A 766 58.74 -77.94 10.16
CA TRP A 766 58.59 -79.38 9.93
C TRP A 766 59.69 -79.96 9.03
N GLY A 767 60.57 -80.75 9.65
CA GLY A 767 61.73 -81.38 8.99
C GLY A 767 61.41 -82.29 7.79
N LYS A 768 60.18 -82.84 7.69
CA LYS A 768 59.74 -83.61 6.51
C LYS A 768 59.45 -82.71 5.31
N LEU A 769 58.80 -81.56 5.51
CA LEU A 769 58.49 -80.59 4.45
C LEU A 769 59.74 -79.86 3.95
N ARG A 770 60.72 -79.63 4.83
CA ARG A 770 62.02 -79.02 4.48
C ARG A 770 62.80 -79.79 3.40
N LYS A 771 62.58 -81.11 3.25
CA LYS A 771 63.19 -81.91 2.17
C LYS A 771 62.49 -81.69 0.81
N SER A 772 61.23 -81.31 0.82
CA SER A 772 60.45 -81.01 -0.39
C SER A 772 60.70 -79.60 -0.95
N LEU A 773 61.30 -78.68 -0.17
CA LEU A 773 61.63 -77.31 -0.64
C LEU A 773 62.53 -77.31 -1.86
N MET A 774 63.48 -78.25 -1.94
CA MET A 774 64.36 -78.39 -3.09
C MET A 774 63.61 -78.72 -4.38
N PHE A 775 62.38 -79.23 -4.33
CA PHE A 775 61.62 -79.50 -5.56
C PHE A 775 61.07 -78.21 -6.20
N TRP A 776 60.69 -77.24 -5.37
CA TRP A 776 60.01 -75.99 -5.74
C TRP A 776 60.93 -74.86 -6.16
N ASP A 777 62.23 -75.11 -6.20
CA ASP A 777 63.24 -74.15 -6.61
C ASP A 777 63.09 -73.80 -8.10
N LEU A 778 62.70 -72.54 -8.36
CA LEU A 778 62.46 -71.96 -9.67
C LEU A 778 63.70 -71.18 -10.17
N PHE A 779 64.75 -71.08 -9.37
CA PHE A 779 65.93 -70.23 -9.60
C PHE A 779 67.21 -71.04 -9.88
N GLU A 780 67.08 -72.25 -10.44
CA GLU A 780 68.17 -73.19 -10.74
C GLU A 780 69.39 -72.56 -11.45
N ASP A 781 69.14 -71.58 -12.32
CA ASP A 781 70.14 -70.91 -13.16
C ASP A 781 70.75 -69.66 -12.51
N LEU A 782 70.29 -69.26 -11.32
CA LEU A 782 70.67 -68.00 -10.64
C LEU A 782 71.46 -68.22 -9.34
N HIS A 783 71.77 -69.46 -9.00
CA HIS A 783 72.61 -69.81 -7.86
C HIS A 783 74.07 -69.36 -8.05
N ASN A 784 74.78 -69.11 -6.94
CA ASN A 784 76.21 -68.80 -7.03
C ASN A 784 77.02 -70.06 -7.33
N HIS A 785 77.89 -69.98 -8.34
CA HIS A 785 78.83 -71.04 -8.71
C HIS A 785 80.27 -70.59 -8.46
N GLU A 786 81.16 -71.56 -8.20
CA GLU A 786 82.60 -71.28 -8.08
C GLU A 786 83.20 -70.99 -9.46
N LEU A 787 83.96 -69.90 -9.55
CA LEU A 787 84.69 -69.51 -10.77
C LEU A 787 85.71 -70.60 -11.11
N ASN A 788 85.62 -71.13 -12.34
CA ASN A 788 86.44 -72.20 -12.95
C ASN A 788 85.96 -73.65 -12.79
N PHE A 789 84.72 -73.88 -12.31
CA PHE A 789 84.06 -75.20 -12.40
C PHE A 789 82.89 -75.18 -13.39
N PRO A 790 82.56 -76.32 -14.05
CA PRO A 790 81.40 -76.39 -14.93
C PRO A 790 80.12 -76.09 -14.15
N MET A 791 79.25 -75.23 -14.71
CA MET A 791 77.97 -74.86 -14.11
C MET A 791 77.06 -76.08 -14.07
N ILE A 792 76.83 -76.63 -12.87
CA ILE A 792 75.86 -77.70 -12.64
C ILE A 792 74.62 -77.05 -12.05
N ARG A 793 73.48 -77.18 -12.73
CA ARG A 793 72.17 -76.73 -12.22
C ARG A 793 71.79 -77.63 -11.06
N VAL A 794 71.73 -77.07 -9.85
CA VAL A 794 71.39 -77.83 -8.64
C VAL A 794 70.30 -77.07 -7.91
N LYS A 795 69.13 -77.70 -7.78
CA LYS A 795 68.09 -77.19 -6.91
C LYS A 795 68.52 -77.25 -5.47
N ASN A 796 68.36 -76.16 -4.73
CA ASN A 796 68.75 -76.11 -3.33
C ASN A 796 67.65 -75.56 -2.40
N LYS A 797 67.87 -75.70 -1.09
CA LYS A 797 66.88 -75.32 -0.09
C LYS A 797 66.68 -73.80 0.01
N VAL A 798 67.69 -73.02 -0.37
CA VAL A 798 67.63 -71.55 -0.36
C VAL A 798 66.79 -71.09 -1.54
N GLY A 799 67.01 -71.62 -2.73
CA GLY A 799 66.19 -71.35 -3.92
C GLY A 799 64.73 -71.74 -3.73
N GLY A 800 64.46 -72.94 -3.20
CA GLY A 800 63.11 -73.36 -2.86
C GLY A 800 62.37 -72.45 -1.86
N PHE A 801 63.08 -71.85 -0.90
CA PHE A 801 62.49 -70.87 0.03
C PHE A 801 62.14 -69.55 -0.68
N PHE A 802 63.04 -69.02 -1.50
CA PHE A 802 62.80 -67.79 -2.24
C PHE A 802 61.75 -67.95 -3.34
N SER A 803 61.59 -69.16 -3.91
CA SER A 803 60.49 -69.46 -4.84
C SER A 803 59.12 -69.41 -4.16
N LEU A 804 58.98 -69.86 -2.90
CA LEU A 804 57.74 -69.68 -2.13
C LEU A 804 57.43 -68.21 -1.82
N VAL A 805 58.47 -67.42 -1.50
CA VAL A 805 58.34 -65.97 -1.31
C VAL A 805 57.91 -65.30 -2.63
N PHE A 806 58.49 -65.70 -3.75
CA PHE A 806 58.09 -65.23 -5.08
C PHE A 806 56.59 -65.53 -5.35
N PHE A 807 56.13 -66.76 -5.15
CA PHE A 807 54.72 -67.11 -5.36
C PHE A 807 53.78 -66.27 -4.48
N GLY A 808 54.12 -66.05 -3.20
CA GLY A 808 53.33 -65.20 -2.30
C GLY A 808 53.21 -63.75 -2.80
N ILE A 809 54.33 -63.14 -3.21
CA ILE A 809 54.35 -61.77 -3.75
C ILE A 809 53.61 -61.69 -5.10
N SER A 810 53.76 -62.68 -5.98
CA SER A 810 53.08 -62.72 -7.26
C SER A 810 51.56 -62.81 -7.11
N ILE A 811 51.05 -63.62 -6.16
CA ILE A 811 49.61 -63.71 -5.88
C ILE A 811 49.04 -62.37 -5.38
N ILE A 812 49.79 -61.68 -4.51
CA ILE A 812 49.41 -60.34 -4.03
C ILE A 812 49.23 -59.36 -5.19
N ILE A 813 50.19 -59.33 -6.12
CA ILE A 813 50.17 -58.37 -7.23
C ILE A 813 49.10 -58.72 -8.25
N ILE A 814 49.01 -59.99 -8.65
CA ILE A 814 47.98 -60.45 -9.59
C ILE A 814 46.59 -60.14 -9.02
N GLY A 815 46.34 -60.48 -7.75
CA GLY A 815 45.06 -60.21 -7.11
C GLY A 815 44.78 -58.72 -6.92
N SER A 816 45.76 -57.92 -6.49
CA SER A 816 45.58 -56.47 -6.32
C SER A 816 45.30 -55.76 -7.66
N SER A 817 45.97 -56.16 -8.75
CA SER A 817 45.70 -55.63 -10.10
C SER A 817 44.32 -56.03 -10.61
N LEU A 818 43.87 -57.27 -10.39
CA LEU A 818 42.52 -57.72 -10.77
C LEU A 818 41.42 -57.03 -9.95
N ILE A 819 41.65 -56.77 -8.67
CA ILE A 819 40.74 -56.01 -7.80
C ILE A 819 40.64 -54.57 -8.29
N SER A 820 41.77 -53.91 -8.55
CA SER A 820 41.80 -52.54 -9.08
C SER A 820 41.13 -52.43 -10.46
N PHE A 821 41.35 -53.39 -11.35
CA PHE A 821 40.72 -53.41 -12.68
C PHE A 821 39.19 -53.60 -12.64
N ASN A 822 38.66 -54.34 -11.66
CA ASN A 822 37.21 -54.58 -11.56
C ASN A 822 36.48 -53.53 -10.71
N LEU A 823 37.13 -52.98 -9.66
CA LEU A 823 36.48 -52.09 -8.69
C LEU A 823 36.86 -50.61 -8.85
N ASP A 824 38.01 -50.28 -9.44
CA ASP A 824 38.54 -48.91 -9.54
C ASP A 824 39.14 -48.57 -10.93
N ASN A 825 38.48 -48.98 -12.00
CA ASN A 825 38.96 -48.77 -13.38
C ASN A 825 38.30 -47.60 -14.11
N ILE A 826 37.62 -46.69 -13.39
CA ILE A 826 36.94 -45.56 -13.99
C ILE A 826 37.55 -44.28 -13.46
N GLN A 827 37.88 -43.37 -14.38
CA GLN A 827 38.30 -42.02 -14.05
C GLN A 827 37.31 -41.02 -14.64
N GLU A 828 36.85 -40.09 -13.81
CA GLU A 828 35.97 -39.00 -14.22
C GLU A 828 36.78 -37.71 -14.33
N THR A 829 36.67 -37.02 -15.47
CA THR A 829 37.17 -35.66 -15.65
C THR A 829 36.02 -34.71 -15.92
N LYS A 830 36.08 -33.52 -15.33
CA LYS A 830 35.13 -32.43 -15.54
C LYS A 830 35.88 -31.21 -16.04
N ALA A 831 35.40 -30.61 -17.13
CA ALA A 831 35.97 -29.39 -17.69
C ALA A 831 34.86 -28.43 -18.11
N LEU A 832 35.08 -27.13 -17.92
CA LEU A 832 34.26 -26.09 -18.53
C LEU A 832 34.82 -25.79 -19.91
N VAL A 833 34.00 -25.99 -20.95
CA VAL A 833 34.36 -25.81 -22.35
C VAL A 833 33.49 -24.70 -22.94
N PRO A 834 34.01 -23.77 -23.74
CA PRO A 834 33.19 -22.78 -24.43
C PRO A 834 32.06 -23.42 -25.25
N LEU A 835 30.83 -22.89 -25.12
CA LEU A 835 29.63 -23.46 -25.75
C LEU A 835 29.76 -23.62 -27.27
N VAL A 836 30.45 -22.67 -27.93
CA VAL A 836 30.70 -22.66 -29.39
C VAL A 836 31.44 -23.91 -29.88
N ILE A 837 32.29 -24.51 -29.04
CA ILE A 837 32.99 -25.76 -29.38
C ILE A 837 32.00 -26.93 -29.37
N MET A 838 31.08 -26.93 -28.41
CA MET A 838 30.11 -28.00 -28.20
C MET A 838 28.95 -28.00 -29.19
N GLU A 839 28.60 -26.84 -29.77
CA GLU A 839 27.57 -26.72 -30.82
C GLU A 839 27.89 -27.56 -32.07
N ASN A 840 29.16 -27.90 -32.29
CA ASN A 840 29.58 -28.81 -33.37
C ASN A 840 29.38 -30.30 -33.02
N GLU A 841 29.25 -30.64 -31.72
CA GLU A 841 29.12 -32.02 -31.25
C GLU A 841 27.67 -32.41 -30.90
N VAL A 842 26.85 -31.45 -30.46
CA VAL A 842 25.45 -31.67 -30.05
C VAL A 842 24.56 -30.61 -30.67
N SER A 843 23.49 -31.03 -31.34
CA SER A 843 22.58 -30.13 -32.05
C SER A 843 21.72 -29.26 -31.11
N GLU A 844 21.23 -29.83 -30.01
CA GLU A 844 20.53 -29.08 -28.95
C GLU A 844 20.79 -29.76 -27.60
N PHE A 845 21.00 -28.96 -26.55
CA PHE A 845 21.05 -29.46 -25.17
C PHE A 845 19.63 -29.62 -24.66
N VAL A 846 19.31 -30.82 -24.17
CA VAL A 846 17.98 -31.18 -23.66
C VAL A 846 18.11 -31.70 -22.23
N SER A 847 17.29 -31.19 -21.31
CA SER A 847 17.14 -31.76 -19.97
C SER A 847 15.87 -32.64 -19.92
N PRO A 848 15.98 -33.91 -19.49
CA PRO A 848 14.82 -34.80 -19.38
C PRO A 848 13.69 -34.23 -18.53
N GLU A 849 14.04 -33.59 -17.41
CA GLU A 849 13.10 -32.97 -16.49
C GLU A 849 13.69 -31.67 -15.92
N LEU A 850 12.98 -30.56 -16.14
CA LEU A 850 13.23 -29.26 -15.51
C LEU A 850 11.98 -28.84 -14.73
N VAL A 851 12.13 -28.68 -13.41
CA VAL A 851 11.07 -28.31 -12.47
C VAL A 851 11.38 -26.96 -11.86
N VAL A 852 10.45 -26.02 -11.96
CA VAL A 852 10.47 -24.74 -11.26
C VAL A 852 9.33 -24.71 -10.25
N ILE A 853 9.66 -24.66 -8.97
CA ILE A 853 8.71 -24.55 -7.87
C ILE A 853 8.74 -23.11 -7.36
N SER A 854 7.60 -22.43 -7.47
CA SER A 854 7.40 -21.07 -6.96
C SER A 854 6.43 -21.11 -5.79
N LYS A 855 6.91 -20.83 -4.58
CA LYS A 855 6.12 -20.80 -3.36
C LYS A 855 5.90 -19.36 -2.90
N PHE A 856 4.63 -18.96 -2.82
CA PHE A 856 4.18 -17.68 -2.31
C PHE A 856 3.74 -17.86 -0.86
N LEU A 857 4.49 -17.28 0.07
CA LEU A 857 4.23 -17.40 1.50
C LEU A 857 3.04 -16.52 1.90
N VAL A 858 2.14 -17.07 2.73
CA VAL A 858 0.96 -16.38 3.26
C VAL A 858 0.17 -15.69 2.13
N TYR A 859 -0.28 -16.50 1.18
CA TYR A 859 -0.99 -16.07 0.00
C TYR A 859 -2.44 -15.68 0.34
N GLY A 860 -2.87 -14.53 -0.18
CA GLY A 860 -4.15 -13.92 0.19
C GLY A 860 -5.40 -14.57 -0.40
N ASP A 861 -5.27 -15.28 -1.53
CA ASP A 861 -6.39 -15.83 -2.30
C ASP A 861 -6.31 -17.37 -2.44
N SER A 862 -7.16 -17.97 -3.27
CA SER A 862 -7.21 -19.42 -3.47
C SER A 862 -6.28 -19.89 -4.60
N CYS A 863 -5.25 -20.67 -4.25
CA CYS A 863 -4.29 -21.24 -5.20
C CYS A 863 -4.91 -22.28 -6.15
N GLU A 864 -5.91 -23.04 -5.66
CA GLU A 864 -6.58 -24.12 -6.38
C GLU A 864 -8.11 -24.00 -6.28
N ILE A 865 -8.81 -24.36 -7.35
CA ILE A 865 -10.27 -24.46 -7.42
C ILE A 865 -10.59 -25.85 -7.99
N ASN A 866 -11.33 -26.67 -7.24
CA ASN A 866 -11.69 -28.04 -7.64
C ASN A 866 -10.48 -28.92 -8.05
N ASN A 867 -9.38 -28.86 -7.29
CA ASN A 867 -8.12 -29.58 -7.55
C ASN A 867 -7.43 -29.22 -8.88
N VAL A 868 -7.74 -28.06 -9.46
CA VAL A 868 -7.07 -27.48 -10.63
C VAL A 868 -6.50 -26.12 -10.22
N CYS A 869 -5.37 -25.72 -10.81
CA CYS A 869 -4.85 -24.36 -10.66
C CYS A 869 -5.95 -23.32 -10.90
N ASN A 870 -6.01 -22.30 -10.06
CA ASN A 870 -6.91 -21.18 -10.29
C ASN A 870 -6.65 -20.59 -11.69
N PRO A 871 -7.67 -20.47 -12.57
CA PRO A 871 -7.48 -20.01 -13.95
C PRO A 871 -6.95 -18.57 -14.05
N LEU A 872 -6.99 -17.80 -12.96
CA LEU A 872 -6.42 -16.46 -12.87
C LEU A 872 -4.92 -16.43 -12.59
N ILE A 873 -4.30 -17.58 -12.29
CA ILE A 873 -2.84 -17.73 -12.20
C ILE A 873 -2.31 -18.05 -13.60
N LEU A 874 -1.75 -17.04 -14.27
CA LEU A 874 -1.21 -17.16 -15.62
C LEU A 874 0.29 -17.40 -15.58
N VAL A 875 0.73 -18.53 -16.14
CA VAL A 875 2.13 -18.87 -16.32
C VAL A 875 2.47 -18.77 -17.80
N THR A 876 3.44 -17.92 -18.16
CA THR A 876 3.90 -17.74 -19.53
C THR A 876 5.41 -17.95 -19.62
N THR A 877 5.84 -18.61 -20.69
CA THR A 877 7.25 -18.95 -20.93
C THR A 877 7.70 -18.35 -22.24
N ASN A 878 8.83 -17.66 -22.24
CA ASN A 878 9.51 -17.22 -23.46
C ASN A 878 10.79 -18.04 -23.65
N ASN A 879 11.05 -18.48 -24.88
CA ASN A 879 12.31 -19.13 -25.28
C ASN A 879 12.58 -20.51 -24.64
N ILE A 880 11.53 -21.19 -24.16
CA ILE A 880 11.55 -22.59 -23.71
C ILE A 880 10.90 -23.47 -24.77
N LYS A 881 11.66 -24.45 -25.30
CA LYS A 881 11.10 -25.53 -26.14
C LYS A 881 10.94 -26.78 -25.27
N SER A 882 9.82 -27.48 -25.41
CA SER A 882 9.51 -28.68 -24.61
C SER A 882 8.63 -29.63 -25.41
N THR A 883 8.72 -30.92 -25.14
CA THR A 883 7.79 -31.93 -25.69
C THR A 883 6.44 -31.88 -24.97
N LEU A 884 6.48 -31.67 -23.65
CA LEU A 884 5.31 -31.50 -22.80
C LEU A 884 5.65 -30.56 -21.64
N SER A 885 4.74 -29.64 -21.32
CA SER A 885 4.80 -28.82 -20.10
C SER A 885 3.54 -29.04 -19.26
N LYS A 886 3.71 -29.10 -17.95
CA LYS A 886 2.63 -29.27 -16.97
C LYS A 886 2.72 -28.20 -15.90
N ILE A 887 1.58 -27.62 -15.54
CA ILE A 887 1.43 -26.68 -14.44
C ILE A 887 0.55 -27.34 -13.37
N SER A 888 0.99 -27.31 -12.11
CA SER A 888 0.21 -27.77 -10.96
C SER A 888 0.29 -26.76 -9.82
N CYS A 889 -0.80 -26.60 -9.08
CA CYS A 889 -0.91 -25.67 -7.97
C CYS A 889 -1.42 -26.42 -6.73
N SER A 890 -0.97 -25.99 -5.55
CA SER A 890 -1.45 -26.55 -4.28
C SER A 890 -1.37 -25.50 -3.17
N MET A 891 -2.30 -25.55 -2.21
CA MET A 891 -2.29 -24.70 -1.03
C MET A 891 -1.84 -25.51 0.19
N THR A 892 -0.94 -24.96 1.01
CA THR A 892 -0.49 -25.59 2.26
C THR A 892 -1.27 -25.08 3.48
N ASN A 893 -1.14 -25.75 4.63
CA ASN A 893 -1.84 -25.38 5.87
C ASN A 893 -1.45 -23.99 6.43
N ASP A 894 -0.22 -23.55 6.16
CA ASP A 894 0.32 -22.21 6.48
C ASP A 894 -0.13 -21.14 5.48
N LYS A 895 -1.11 -21.45 4.62
CA LYS A 895 -1.65 -20.54 3.60
C LYS A 895 -0.62 -20.17 2.52
N SER A 896 0.38 -21.02 2.25
CA SER A 896 1.34 -20.81 1.16
C SER A 896 0.83 -21.44 -0.15
N CYS A 897 0.83 -20.67 -1.23
CA CYS A 897 0.46 -21.14 -2.57
C CYS A 897 1.72 -21.62 -3.31
N ILE A 898 1.73 -22.88 -3.74
CA ILE A 898 2.84 -23.48 -4.49
C ILE A 898 2.40 -23.65 -5.94
N VAL A 899 3.09 -22.97 -6.86
CA VAL A 899 2.93 -23.12 -8.31
C VAL A 899 4.14 -23.87 -8.85
N THR A 900 3.92 -25.03 -9.45
CA THR A 900 4.97 -25.88 -10.02
C THR A 900 4.84 -25.92 -11.53
N PHE A 901 5.90 -25.49 -12.23
CA PHE A 901 6.07 -25.64 -13.67
C PHE A 901 7.04 -26.79 -13.94
N THR A 902 6.59 -27.82 -14.67
CA THR A 902 7.41 -28.97 -15.07
C THR A 902 7.54 -29.00 -16.59
N CYS A 903 8.76 -29.10 -17.08
CA CYS A 903 9.12 -29.17 -18.49
C CYS A 903 9.84 -30.49 -18.77
N TYR A 904 9.30 -31.31 -19.67
CA TYR A 904 9.94 -32.57 -20.11
C TYR A 904 10.66 -32.35 -21.43
N ASP A 905 11.84 -32.95 -21.57
CA ASP A 905 12.75 -32.78 -22.71
C ASP A 905 12.94 -31.28 -23.06
N CYS A 906 13.33 -30.51 -22.05
CA CYS A 906 13.39 -29.06 -22.12
C CYS A 906 14.67 -28.58 -22.81
N SER A 907 14.58 -27.76 -23.86
CA SER A 907 15.72 -27.01 -24.42
C SER A 907 15.51 -25.50 -24.27
N LEU A 908 16.56 -24.81 -23.81
CA LEU A 908 16.52 -23.40 -23.43
C LEU A 908 17.33 -22.56 -24.41
N SER A 909 16.78 -21.42 -24.83
CA SER A 909 17.47 -20.44 -25.68
C SER A 909 17.90 -19.20 -24.87
N LYS A 910 18.77 -18.37 -25.44
CA LYS A 910 19.22 -17.13 -24.78
C LYS A 910 18.03 -16.20 -24.47
N GLY A 911 18.01 -15.62 -23.27
CA GLY A 911 16.92 -14.74 -22.82
C GLY A 911 15.65 -15.51 -22.47
N THR A 912 15.79 -16.67 -21.85
CA THR A 912 14.64 -17.44 -21.34
C THR A 912 14.07 -16.76 -20.11
N ILE A 913 12.75 -16.57 -20.11
CA ILE A 913 12.01 -15.95 -19.00
C ILE A 913 10.74 -16.74 -18.73
N LEU A 914 10.52 -17.10 -17.47
CA LEU A 914 9.27 -17.64 -16.96
C LEU A 914 8.56 -16.54 -16.17
N LYS A 915 7.34 -16.15 -16.60
CA LYS A 915 6.54 -15.13 -15.92
C LYS A 915 5.31 -15.77 -15.31
N ILE A 916 5.09 -15.50 -14.02
CA ILE A 916 3.89 -15.90 -13.28
C ILE A 916 3.14 -14.63 -12.89
N SER A 917 1.90 -14.50 -13.35
CA SER A 917 1.01 -13.38 -13.03
C SER A 917 -0.21 -13.91 -12.30
N LEU A 918 -0.37 -13.53 -11.03
CA LEU A 918 -1.51 -13.86 -10.20
C LEU A 918 -2.50 -12.70 -10.27
N LEU A 919 -3.61 -12.91 -10.98
CA LEU A 919 -4.57 -11.87 -11.33
C LEU A 919 -5.81 -11.85 -10.43
N GLU A 920 -5.85 -12.67 -9.37
CA GLU A 920 -6.96 -12.67 -8.43
C GLU A 920 -7.10 -11.36 -7.65
N LYS A 921 -8.28 -11.15 -7.05
CA LYS A 921 -8.59 -9.93 -6.30
C LYS A 921 -7.64 -9.74 -5.11
N PHE A 922 -7.23 -10.80 -4.40
CA PHE A 922 -6.35 -10.76 -3.22
C PHE A 922 -4.99 -11.42 -3.44
N SER A 923 -4.44 -11.29 -4.64
CA SER A 923 -3.10 -11.79 -4.92
C SER A 923 -2.03 -10.95 -4.19
N TYR A 924 -1.69 -11.34 -2.97
CA TYR A 924 -0.54 -10.84 -2.22
C TYR A 924 0.25 -11.98 -1.59
N ALA A 925 1.52 -11.74 -1.28
CA ALA A 925 2.36 -12.68 -0.54
C ALA A 925 3.27 -11.93 0.44
N SER A 926 3.55 -12.52 1.60
CA SER A 926 4.54 -11.98 2.55
C SER A 926 5.98 -12.30 2.13
N GLY A 927 6.16 -13.34 1.33
CA GLY A 927 7.46 -13.76 0.79
C GLY A 927 7.32 -14.67 -0.41
N ILE A 928 8.40 -14.83 -1.17
CA ILE A 928 8.46 -15.62 -2.40
C ILE A 928 9.70 -16.50 -2.34
N GLU A 929 9.54 -17.81 -2.44
CA GLU A 929 10.62 -18.80 -2.50
C GLU A 929 10.59 -19.50 -3.87
N ILE A 930 11.71 -19.49 -4.57
CA ILE A 930 11.87 -20.11 -5.89
C ILE A 930 12.92 -21.21 -5.80
N ASN A 931 12.53 -22.44 -6.10
CA ASN A 931 13.42 -23.59 -6.21
C ASN A 931 13.40 -24.13 -7.64
N ILE A 932 14.56 -24.13 -8.30
CA ILE A 932 14.73 -24.67 -9.65
C ILE A 932 15.53 -25.95 -9.54
N THR A 933 15.02 -27.02 -10.14
CA THR A 933 15.68 -28.33 -10.22
C THR A 933 15.74 -28.77 -11.67
N SER A 934 16.94 -29.05 -12.16
CA SER A 934 17.17 -29.67 -13.48
C SER A 934 17.88 -31.00 -13.31
N ASP A 935 17.52 -31.97 -14.13
CA ASP A 935 18.38 -33.12 -14.35
C ASP A 935 19.72 -32.66 -14.96
N SER A 936 20.81 -33.19 -14.41
CA SER A 936 22.17 -32.98 -14.93
C SER A 936 22.47 -33.98 -16.05
N SER A 937 23.51 -33.72 -16.86
CA SER A 937 24.01 -34.72 -17.79
C SER A 937 24.55 -35.99 -17.09
N ILE A 938 24.92 -35.90 -15.81
CA ILE A 938 25.39 -37.07 -15.05
C ILE A 938 24.20 -37.96 -14.68
N PRO A 939 24.22 -39.27 -15.03
CA PRO A 939 23.11 -40.19 -14.77
C PRO A 939 22.63 -40.20 -13.32
N ASN A 940 21.31 -40.16 -13.12
CA ASN A 940 20.64 -40.18 -11.80
C ASN A 940 21.06 -39.05 -10.85
N SER A 941 21.53 -37.92 -11.38
CA SER A 941 21.90 -36.75 -10.58
C SER A 941 21.09 -35.51 -10.98
N LYS A 942 20.73 -34.72 -9.97
CA LYS A 942 19.97 -33.48 -10.13
C LYS A 942 20.80 -32.29 -9.67
N SER A 943 20.59 -31.15 -10.30
CA SER A 943 21.12 -29.86 -9.90
C SER A 943 19.96 -28.97 -9.49
N SER A 944 19.94 -28.50 -8.24
CA SER A 944 18.90 -27.60 -7.76
C SER A 944 19.44 -26.43 -6.96
N VAL A 945 18.74 -25.30 -7.03
CA VAL A 945 19.03 -24.08 -6.29
C VAL A 945 17.72 -23.46 -5.80
N SER A 946 17.67 -23.10 -4.52
CA SER A 946 16.56 -22.36 -3.92
C SER A 946 16.99 -20.97 -3.46
N LEU A 947 16.21 -19.95 -3.82
CA LEU A 947 16.35 -18.55 -3.40
C LEU A 947 15.04 -18.08 -2.76
N THR A 948 15.14 -17.32 -1.68
CA THR A 948 13.98 -16.75 -0.96
C THR A 948 14.06 -15.22 -0.92
N LEU A 949 12.92 -14.57 -1.06
CA LEU A 949 12.73 -13.12 -0.99
C LEU A 949 11.60 -12.79 -0.02
N GLN A 950 11.86 -11.97 0.99
CA GLN A 950 10.88 -11.53 1.99
C GLN A 950 10.50 -10.06 1.79
N SER A 951 9.26 -9.69 2.12
CA SER A 951 8.80 -8.30 2.09
C SER A 951 9.47 -7.46 3.19
N SER A 952 9.36 -6.13 3.07
CA SER A 952 9.78 -5.22 4.15
C SER A 952 8.82 -5.30 5.35
N ILE A 953 9.26 -4.85 6.53
CA ILE A 953 8.48 -5.00 7.78
C ILE A 953 7.10 -4.36 7.66
N ASN A 954 6.02 -5.12 7.91
CA ASN A 954 4.60 -4.73 7.71
C ASN A 954 4.12 -4.54 6.26
N TYR A 955 4.98 -4.82 5.28
CA TYR A 955 4.63 -4.78 3.86
C TYR A 955 4.29 -6.17 3.33
N ILE A 956 3.56 -6.21 2.24
CA ILE A 956 3.26 -7.41 1.45
C ILE A 956 3.63 -7.14 -0.01
N PHE A 957 4.06 -8.17 -0.73
CA PHE A 957 4.23 -8.09 -2.18
C PHE A 957 2.86 -8.04 -2.85
N ILE A 958 2.55 -6.91 -3.47
CA ILE A 958 1.33 -6.65 -4.23
C ILE A 958 1.58 -5.44 -5.12
N GLY A 959 1.07 -5.44 -6.35
CA GLY A 959 1.16 -4.31 -7.27
C GLY A 959 1.67 -4.67 -8.66
N SER A 960 2.01 -3.63 -9.41
CA SER A 960 2.23 -3.75 -10.87
C SER A 960 3.64 -4.20 -11.25
N GLU A 961 4.65 -3.90 -10.44
CA GLU A 961 6.06 -4.25 -10.69
C GLU A 961 6.36 -5.69 -10.22
N PRO A 962 6.92 -6.55 -11.09
CA PRO A 962 7.21 -7.94 -10.75
C PRO A 962 8.42 -8.06 -9.82
N SER A 963 8.38 -9.06 -8.92
CA SER A 963 9.58 -9.53 -8.24
C SER A 963 10.44 -10.35 -9.21
N LYS A 964 11.76 -10.16 -9.19
CA LYS A 964 12.67 -10.73 -10.19
C LYS A 964 13.70 -11.65 -9.55
N PHE A 965 13.86 -12.85 -10.12
CA PHE A 965 14.85 -13.84 -9.72
C PHE A 965 15.76 -14.19 -10.90
N PHE A 966 17.06 -14.37 -10.63
CA PHE A 966 18.07 -14.58 -11.67
C PHE A 966 18.83 -15.88 -11.41
N PHE A 967 18.72 -16.81 -12.37
CA PHE A 967 19.40 -18.09 -12.34
C PHE A 967 20.20 -18.30 -13.63
N THR A 968 21.37 -18.88 -13.51
CA THR A 968 22.18 -19.32 -14.65
C THR A 968 22.05 -20.83 -14.81
N LEU A 969 21.74 -21.28 -16.03
CA LEU A 969 21.78 -22.68 -16.42
C LEU A 969 23.00 -22.91 -17.28
N THR A 970 23.93 -23.71 -16.76
CA THR A 970 25.12 -24.15 -17.48
C THR A 970 24.78 -25.44 -18.23
N PRO A 971 24.78 -25.45 -19.58
CA PRO A 971 24.60 -26.66 -20.35
C PRO A 971 25.64 -27.71 -19.94
N SER A 972 25.28 -28.98 -19.97
CA SER A 972 26.18 -30.06 -19.59
C SER A 972 26.03 -31.24 -20.51
N ILE A 973 27.14 -31.94 -20.72
CA ILE A 973 27.22 -33.16 -21.52
C ILE A 973 27.99 -34.23 -20.74
N PHE A 974 27.57 -35.47 -20.89
CA PHE A 974 28.19 -36.62 -20.26
C PHE A 974 28.54 -37.66 -21.32
N ARG A 975 29.81 -38.09 -21.29
CA ARG A 975 30.36 -39.16 -22.12
C ARG A 975 30.86 -40.30 -21.24
N SER A 976 30.65 -41.53 -21.71
CA SER A 976 31.10 -42.74 -21.00
C SER A 976 31.60 -43.79 -22.00
N GLU A 977 32.85 -44.23 -21.81
CA GLU A 977 33.41 -45.37 -22.54
C GLU A 977 32.96 -46.72 -21.96
N SER A 978 32.43 -46.72 -20.73
CA SER A 978 31.90 -47.91 -20.08
C SER A 978 30.45 -48.15 -20.46
N SER A 979 30.09 -49.41 -20.74
CA SER A 979 28.71 -49.86 -21.00
C SER A 979 27.78 -49.76 -19.77
N ASN A 980 28.31 -49.44 -18.59
CA ASN A 980 27.52 -49.30 -17.37
C ASN A 980 26.70 -47.99 -17.35
N TRP A 981 27.03 -47.01 -18.18
CA TRP A 981 26.29 -45.75 -18.29
C TRP A 981 25.95 -45.42 -19.75
N PRO A 982 24.85 -44.70 -20.00
CA PRO A 982 24.52 -44.23 -21.34
C PRO A 982 25.57 -43.23 -21.82
N ASP A 983 25.96 -43.32 -23.09
CA ASP A 983 26.81 -42.30 -23.73
C ASP A 983 25.95 -41.17 -24.30
N LEU A 984 26.51 -39.96 -24.33
CA LEU A 984 25.89 -38.74 -24.88
C LEU A 984 24.58 -38.31 -24.17
N LEU A 985 24.64 -38.13 -22.85
CA LEU A 985 23.55 -37.48 -22.11
C LEU A 985 23.76 -35.97 -22.03
N THR A 986 22.68 -35.22 -22.13
CA THR A 986 22.67 -33.76 -21.96
C THR A 986 21.80 -33.36 -20.77
N GLY A 987 22.05 -32.17 -20.23
CA GLY A 987 21.23 -31.59 -19.16
C GLY A 987 21.73 -30.20 -18.77
N TYR A 988 21.22 -29.64 -17.68
CA TYR A 988 21.66 -28.33 -17.18
C TYR A 988 22.05 -28.38 -15.70
N HIS A 989 23.09 -27.62 -15.35
CA HIS A 989 23.43 -27.29 -13.97
C HIS A 989 22.92 -25.90 -13.64
N VAL A 990 22.22 -25.78 -12.51
CA VAL A 990 21.61 -24.53 -12.07
C VAL A 990 22.49 -23.88 -11.00
N SER A 991 22.71 -22.58 -11.14
CA SER A 991 23.36 -21.72 -10.13
C SER A 991 22.60 -20.40 -9.99
N SER A 992 22.66 -19.73 -8.84
CA SER A 992 22.16 -18.36 -8.72
C SER A 992 23.12 -17.38 -9.38
N ASP A 993 22.59 -16.40 -10.13
CA ASP A 993 23.41 -15.36 -10.78
C ASP A 993 23.54 -14.11 -9.91
N SER A 994 22.42 -13.60 -9.39
CA SER A 994 22.38 -12.39 -8.57
C SER A 994 21.25 -12.42 -7.53
N ILE A 995 21.31 -11.49 -6.59
CA ILE A 995 20.31 -11.36 -5.51
C ILE A 995 18.96 -10.97 -6.13
N PRO A 996 17.84 -11.62 -5.71
CA PRO A 996 16.52 -11.28 -6.21
C PRO A 996 16.13 -9.82 -5.92
N ILE A 997 15.43 -9.20 -6.86
CA ILE A 997 14.95 -7.81 -6.75
C ILE A 997 13.49 -7.82 -6.33
N LYS A 998 13.17 -7.04 -5.27
CA LYS A 998 11.81 -6.82 -4.80
C LYS A 998 10.96 -6.13 -5.86
N GLY A 999 9.75 -6.66 -6.10
CA GLY A 999 8.72 -5.99 -6.88
C GLY A 999 7.99 -4.91 -6.09
N SER A 1000 6.76 -4.60 -6.48
CA SER A 1000 5.90 -3.69 -5.73
C SER A 1000 5.60 -4.24 -4.33
N GLU A 1001 5.81 -3.41 -3.31
CA GLU A 1001 5.42 -3.70 -1.93
C GLU A 1001 4.54 -2.55 -1.39
N PHE A 1002 3.46 -2.90 -0.71
CA PHE A 1002 2.56 -1.96 -0.06
C PHE A 1002 2.35 -2.37 1.40
N LEU A 1003 1.99 -1.41 2.24
CA LEU A 1003 1.59 -1.72 3.61
C LEU A 1003 0.40 -2.69 3.58
N SER A 1004 0.37 -3.61 4.53
CA SER A 1004 -0.73 -4.57 4.72
C SER A 1004 -2.12 -3.92 4.76
N ILE A 1005 -2.21 -2.65 5.16
CA ILE A 1005 -3.44 -1.85 5.21
C ILE A 1005 -3.73 -1.05 3.92
N ASP A 1006 -2.76 -0.90 3.01
CA ASP A 1006 -2.88 -0.10 1.77
C ASP A 1006 -3.28 -0.94 0.54
N LEU A 1007 -4.21 -1.88 0.76
CA LEU A 1007 -4.79 -2.75 -0.28
C LEU A 1007 -5.54 -2.06 -1.44
N PRO A 1008 -6.09 -0.83 -1.32
CA PRO A 1008 -6.87 -0.24 -2.42
C PRO A 1008 -6.03 0.27 -3.61
N ILE A 1009 -4.75 0.59 -3.39
CA ILE A 1009 -3.89 1.23 -4.40
C ILE A 1009 -3.20 0.19 -5.30
N ALA A 1010 -3.06 -1.04 -4.81
CA ALA A 1010 -2.28 -2.09 -5.44
C ALA A 1010 -3.16 -3.28 -5.81
N SER A 1011 -2.84 -3.89 -6.96
CA SER A 1011 -3.50 -5.10 -7.39
C SER A 1011 -2.54 -6.00 -8.14
N GLN A 1012 -2.81 -7.30 -8.05
CA GLN A 1012 -2.05 -8.39 -8.69
C GLN A 1012 -0.69 -8.63 -8.02
N LEU A 1013 -0.16 -9.84 -8.21
CA LEU A 1013 1.20 -10.21 -7.85
C LEU A 1013 1.87 -10.77 -9.08
N LYS A 1014 3.07 -10.26 -9.40
CA LYS A 1014 3.83 -10.70 -10.57
C LYS A 1014 5.22 -11.14 -10.17
N LEU A 1015 5.68 -12.17 -10.88
CA LEU A 1015 6.97 -12.80 -10.68
C LEU A 1015 7.61 -13.05 -12.04
N GLU A 1016 8.87 -12.63 -12.20
CA GLU A 1016 9.69 -12.92 -13.38
C GLU A 1016 10.93 -13.71 -12.95
N ILE A 1017 11.12 -14.88 -13.54
CA ILE A 1017 12.27 -15.75 -13.30
C ILE A 1017 13.09 -15.78 -14.58
N TYR A 1018 14.30 -15.24 -14.51
CA TYR A 1018 15.27 -15.21 -15.60
C TYR A 1018 16.14 -16.46 -15.54
N LEU A 1019 16.20 -17.17 -16.67
CA LEU A 1019 16.92 -18.43 -16.83
C LEU A 1019 17.99 -18.23 -17.91
N ASP A 1020 19.13 -17.66 -17.52
CA ASP A 1020 20.20 -17.34 -18.48
C ASP A 1020 21.07 -18.55 -18.78
N VAL A 1021 21.21 -18.86 -20.07
CA VAL A 1021 22.08 -19.96 -20.52
C VAL A 1021 23.54 -19.49 -20.52
N SER A 1022 24.40 -20.21 -19.81
CA SER A 1022 25.84 -19.92 -19.73
C SER A 1022 26.54 -20.02 -21.09
N LEU A 1023 27.56 -19.20 -21.30
CA LEU A 1023 28.44 -19.27 -22.49
C LEU A 1023 29.45 -20.42 -22.42
N SER A 1024 29.51 -21.13 -21.29
CA SER A 1024 30.33 -22.32 -21.10
C SER A 1024 29.43 -23.54 -20.86
N SER A 1025 29.89 -24.70 -21.33
CA SER A 1025 29.25 -25.99 -21.12
C SER A 1025 30.13 -26.87 -20.23
N LEU A 1026 29.52 -27.61 -19.31
CA LEU A 1026 30.21 -28.57 -18.46
C LEU A 1026 30.34 -29.91 -19.18
N TYR A 1027 31.56 -30.24 -19.58
CA TYR A 1027 31.92 -31.51 -20.19
C TYR A 1027 32.38 -32.49 -19.11
N THR A 1028 31.61 -33.56 -18.90
CA THR A 1028 31.98 -34.66 -18.00
C THR A 1028 32.28 -35.90 -18.83
N ASN A 1029 33.47 -36.47 -18.67
CA ASN A 1029 33.85 -37.69 -19.36
C ASN A 1029 34.32 -38.76 -18.38
N ARG A 1030 33.81 -39.98 -18.56
CA ARG A 1030 34.25 -41.18 -17.84
C ARG A 1030 34.94 -42.12 -18.82
N TYR A 1031 36.24 -42.29 -18.65
CA TYR A 1031 37.05 -43.23 -19.43
C TYR A 1031 37.65 -44.32 -18.54
N LEU A 1032 38.07 -45.41 -19.17
CA LEU A 1032 38.68 -46.54 -18.46
C LEU A 1032 40.15 -46.22 -18.15
N LYS A 1033 40.58 -46.37 -16.89
CA LYS A 1033 42.00 -46.13 -16.50
C LYS A 1033 42.96 -47.11 -17.19
N GLN A 1034 42.49 -48.35 -17.40
CA GLN A 1034 43.23 -49.45 -18.01
C GLN A 1034 42.33 -50.28 -18.91
N ASP A 1035 42.82 -50.57 -20.11
CA ASP A 1035 42.24 -51.59 -20.97
C ASP A 1035 42.67 -53.00 -20.52
N LEU A 1036 41.86 -54.01 -20.86
CA LEU A 1036 42.14 -55.42 -20.52
C LEU A 1036 43.55 -55.85 -20.99
N LEU A 1037 43.96 -55.41 -22.18
CA LEU A 1037 45.28 -55.72 -22.73
C LEU A 1037 46.41 -55.09 -21.90
N PHE A 1038 46.20 -53.86 -21.43
CA PHE A 1038 47.16 -53.13 -20.60
C PHE A 1038 47.25 -53.71 -19.19
N ALA A 1039 46.12 -54.11 -18.60
CA ALA A 1039 46.09 -54.80 -17.31
C ALA A 1039 46.85 -56.14 -17.38
N LEU A 1040 46.63 -56.95 -18.43
CA LEU A 1040 47.32 -58.22 -18.62
C LEU A 1040 48.83 -58.04 -18.86
N SER A 1041 49.25 -57.05 -19.65
CA SER A 1041 50.67 -56.78 -19.89
C SER A 1041 51.39 -56.31 -18.61
N THR A 1042 50.72 -55.49 -17.80
CA THR A 1042 51.23 -55.00 -16.51
C THR A 1042 51.41 -56.14 -15.51
N ILE A 1043 50.45 -57.08 -15.44
CA ILE A 1043 50.54 -58.27 -14.59
C ILE A 1043 51.73 -59.14 -15.01
N ILE A 1044 51.83 -59.45 -16.31
CA ILE A 1044 52.91 -60.27 -16.86
C ILE A 1044 54.27 -59.63 -16.58
N GLY A 1045 54.42 -58.33 -16.89
CA GLY A 1045 55.66 -57.58 -16.65
C GLY A 1045 56.06 -57.53 -15.18
N SER A 1046 55.10 -57.31 -14.28
CA SER A 1046 55.35 -57.24 -12.82
C SER A 1046 55.80 -58.59 -12.25
N VAL A 1047 55.18 -59.70 -12.67
CA VAL A 1047 55.54 -61.05 -12.22
C VAL A 1047 56.97 -61.39 -12.66
N PHE A 1048 57.32 -61.16 -13.94
CA PHE A 1048 58.68 -61.43 -14.43
C PHE A 1048 59.72 -60.49 -13.83
N GLY A 1049 59.38 -59.22 -13.59
CA GLY A 1049 60.27 -58.27 -12.91
C GLY A 1049 60.62 -58.71 -11.49
N ILE A 1050 59.63 -59.22 -10.75
CA ILE A 1050 59.82 -59.71 -9.38
C ILE A 1050 60.57 -61.03 -9.35
N LEU A 1051 60.37 -61.90 -10.35
CA LEU A 1051 61.18 -63.10 -10.51
C LEU A 1051 62.68 -62.73 -10.57
N GLY A 1052 63.04 -61.72 -11.38
CA GLY A 1052 64.41 -61.21 -11.46
C GLY A 1052 64.92 -60.59 -10.15
N ALA A 1053 64.09 -59.80 -9.46
CA ALA A 1053 64.46 -59.14 -8.20
C ALA A 1053 64.66 -60.14 -7.05
N VAL A 1054 63.73 -61.09 -6.87
CA VAL A 1054 63.82 -62.15 -5.85
C VAL A 1054 65.02 -63.06 -6.14
N GLY A 1055 65.23 -63.44 -7.41
CA GLY A 1055 66.40 -64.22 -7.81
C GLY A 1055 67.74 -63.51 -7.52
N SER A 1056 67.81 -62.19 -7.76
CA SER A 1056 69.01 -61.40 -7.42
C SER A 1056 69.26 -61.31 -5.91
N PHE A 1057 68.20 -61.13 -5.12
CA PHE A 1057 68.31 -61.09 -3.66
C PHE A 1057 68.67 -62.45 -3.06
N MET A 1058 68.11 -63.54 -3.60
CA MET A 1058 68.50 -64.91 -3.26
C MET A 1058 69.99 -65.12 -3.49
N ARG A 1059 70.50 -64.70 -4.66
CA ARG A 1059 71.92 -64.82 -5.01
C ARG A 1059 72.80 -64.05 -4.01
N PHE A 1060 72.39 -62.85 -3.59
CA PHE A 1060 73.10 -62.12 -2.53
C PHE A 1060 73.11 -62.89 -1.20
N PHE A 1061 71.95 -63.42 -0.78
CA PHE A 1061 71.81 -64.16 0.48
C PHE A 1061 72.60 -65.47 0.50
N GLU A 1062 72.62 -66.19 -0.62
CA GLU A 1062 73.40 -67.41 -0.79
C GLU A 1062 74.91 -67.14 -0.73
N SER A 1063 75.38 -66.06 -1.37
CA SER A 1063 76.78 -65.62 -1.29
C SER A 1063 77.20 -65.32 0.16
N TYR A 1064 76.30 -64.70 0.92
CA TYR A 1064 76.49 -64.43 2.34
C TYR A 1064 76.53 -65.73 3.18
N LEU A 1065 75.61 -66.66 2.96
CA LEU A 1065 75.57 -67.95 3.64
C LEU A 1065 76.83 -68.79 3.37
N LEU A 1066 77.30 -68.85 2.12
CA LEU A 1066 78.51 -69.58 1.74
C LEU A 1066 79.74 -69.02 2.47
N LYS A 1067 79.92 -67.70 2.48
CA LYS A 1067 81.00 -67.04 3.26
C LYS A 1067 80.93 -67.32 4.76
N SER A 1068 79.73 -67.36 5.33
CA SER A 1068 79.54 -67.67 6.76
C SER A 1068 79.90 -69.12 7.10
N MET A 1069 79.52 -70.07 6.23
CA MET A 1069 79.85 -71.49 6.39
C MET A 1069 81.35 -71.79 6.27
N ASP A 1070 82.07 -71.10 5.38
CA ASP A 1070 83.53 -71.24 5.26
C ASP A 1070 84.26 -70.72 6.51
N LYS A 1071 83.77 -69.63 7.10
CA LYS A 1071 84.27 -69.12 8.38
C LYS A 1071 84.05 -70.12 9.53
N TYR A 1072 82.87 -70.76 9.57
CA TYR A 1072 82.55 -71.81 10.56
C TYR A 1072 83.40 -73.08 10.40
N LYS A 1073 83.74 -73.49 9.17
CA LYS A 1073 84.65 -74.64 8.91
C LYS A 1073 86.08 -74.39 9.36
N GLN A 1074 86.58 -73.15 9.23
CA GLN A 1074 87.91 -72.77 9.75
C GLN A 1074 87.98 -72.87 11.29
N ASP A 1075 86.93 -72.45 12.00
CA ASP A 1075 86.88 -72.52 13.47
C ASP A 1075 86.88 -73.97 14.00
N ILE A 1076 86.21 -74.91 13.31
CA ILE A 1076 86.23 -76.34 13.65
C ILE A 1076 87.62 -76.96 13.43
N HIS A 1077 88.35 -76.54 12.38
CA HIS A 1077 89.68 -77.07 12.08
C HIS A 1077 90.72 -76.65 13.13
N ILE A 1078 90.65 -75.41 13.61
CA ILE A 1078 91.52 -74.89 14.69
C ILE A 1078 91.25 -75.62 16.02
N ASN A 1079 89.98 -75.90 16.35
CA ASN A 1079 89.62 -76.65 17.57
C ASN A 1079 90.09 -78.12 17.53
N ASN A 1080 90.09 -78.77 16.36
CA ASN A 1080 90.61 -80.14 16.21
C ASN A 1080 92.14 -80.23 16.32
N ILE A 1081 92.89 -79.17 15.96
CA ILE A 1081 94.35 -79.11 16.14
C ILE A 1081 94.72 -78.93 17.62
N LYS A 1082 93.96 -78.13 18.39
CA LYS A 1082 94.12 -77.99 19.84
C LYS A 1082 93.90 -79.32 20.59
N ASN A 1083 92.89 -80.10 20.21
CA ASN A 1083 92.60 -81.40 20.84
C ASN A 1083 93.63 -82.49 20.51
N ARG A 1084 94.20 -82.52 19.29
CA ARG A 1084 95.28 -83.46 18.94
C ARG A 1084 96.61 -83.17 19.65
N ARG A 1085 96.91 -81.91 19.96
CA ARG A 1085 98.08 -81.52 20.77
C ARG A 1085 97.97 -81.95 22.25
N LYS A 1086 96.74 -82.02 22.79
CA LYS A 1086 96.48 -82.45 24.16
C LYS A 1086 96.69 -83.96 24.34
N ILE A 1087 96.31 -84.76 23.34
CA ILE A 1087 96.47 -86.22 23.33
C ILE A 1087 97.96 -86.65 23.17
N LEU A 1088 98.77 -85.89 22.43
CA LEU A 1088 100.21 -86.15 22.30
C LEU A 1088 101.02 -85.83 23.58
N LYS A 1089 100.50 -84.97 24.46
CA LYS A 1089 101.12 -84.62 25.75
C LYS A 1089 100.95 -85.69 26.82
N ASP A 1090 99.87 -86.48 26.77
CA ASP A 1090 99.61 -87.55 27.76
C ASP A 1090 100.33 -88.88 27.44
N ILE A 1091 100.81 -89.07 26.20
CA ILE A 1091 101.45 -90.34 25.75
C ILE A 1091 102.98 -90.32 25.92
N PHE A 1092 103.62 -89.15 25.82
CA PHE A 1092 105.08 -89.01 25.92
C PHE A 1092 105.42 -88.14 27.13
N GLY A 1093 105.51 -88.78 28.31
CA GLY A 1093 105.90 -88.14 29.57
C GLY A 1093 107.31 -87.55 29.53
N ILE A 1094 107.42 -86.31 29.05
CA ILE A 1094 108.62 -85.48 29.08
C ILE A 1094 108.39 -84.34 30.08
N ARG A 1095 109.01 -84.45 31.26
CA ARG A 1095 109.47 -83.30 32.07
C ARG A 1095 110.66 -82.64 31.35
N ASP A 1096 110.99 -81.38 31.50
CA ASP A 1096 110.38 -80.14 31.99
C ASP A 1096 111.27 -79.04 31.34
N GLU A 1097 110.98 -77.76 31.57
CA GLU A 1097 111.92 -76.64 31.39
C GLU A 1097 112.23 -76.16 29.93
N ASN A 1098 112.01 -74.85 29.73
CA ASN A 1098 112.21 -74.05 28.52
C ASN A 1098 111.09 -74.14 27.47
N LEU A 1099 110.02 -73.36 27.66
CA LEU A 1099 109.40 -72.51 26.63
C LEU A 1099 108.15 -71.78 27.19
N ASP A 1100 108.28 -71.18 28.37
CA ASP A 1100 107.38 -70.12 28.84
C ASP A 1100 108.03 -68.77 28.57
N ILE A 1101 108.07 -68.35 27.31
CA ILE A 1101 108.22 -66.93 26.96
C ILE A 1101 107.34 -66.67 25.75
N ALA A 1102 106.28 -65.90 26.00
CA ALA A 1102 105.65 -64.93 25.11
C ALA A 1102 104.14 -65.09 24.92
N PHE A 1103 103.45 -64.35 25.80
CA PHE A 1103 102.41 -63.41 25.41
C PHE A 1103 101.01 -63.95 25.09
N ASN A 1104 100.28 -64.13 26.18
CA ASN A 1104 98.99 -63.45 26.34
C ASN A 1104 99.11 -61.96 25.97
N SER A 1105 98.26 -61.46 25.09
CA SER A 1105 97.65 -60.14 25.26
C SER A 1105 96.51 -59.90 24.25
N ASN A 1106 95.32 -59.66 24.81
CA ASN A 1106 94.28 -58.72 24.36
C ASN A 1106 93.55 -59.11 23.07
N MET A 1107 92.28 -59.55 23.09
CA MET A 1107 91.09 -59.05 23.79
C MET A 1107 90.81 -57.57 23.51
N ASP A 1108 89.74 -57.41 22.73
CA ASP A 1108 88.82 -56.28 22.62
C ASP A 1108 89.20 -55.03 21.83
N LEU A 1109 88.14 -54.53 21.19
CA LEU A 1109 87.80 -53.14 20.88
C LEU A 1109 87.84 -52.68 19.41
N ILE A 1110 86.63 -52.28 18.99
CA ILE A 1110 86.29 -51.09 18.17
C ILE A 1110 85.95 -51.36 16.70
N LEU A 1111 84.63 -51.47 16.49
CA LEU A 1111 83.89 -50.78 15.43
C LEU A 1111 84.32 -49.31 15.38
N ASP A 1112 84.81 -48.80 14.25
CA ASP A 1112 84.12 -47.75 13.48
C ASP A 1112 84.95 -47.28 12.28
N THR A 1113 84.27 -46.62 11.34
CA THR A 1113 84.76 -45.69 10.28
C THR A 1113 85.33 -46.26 8.98
N ASP A 1114 84.38 -46.40 8.05
CA ASP A 1114 84.27 -45.77 6.73
C ASP A 1114 85.52 -45.35 5.92
N LYS A 1115 85.53 -45.87 4.69
CA LYS A 1115 85.92 -45.30 3.39
C LYS A 1115 87.17 -44.44 3.22
N ASN A 1116 87.99 -45.01 2.33
CA ASN A 1116 88.61 -44.42 1.14
C ASN A 1116 90.09 -44.06 1.21
N GLN A 1117 90.80 -44.72 0.29
CA GLN A 1117 92.07 -44.36 -0.35
C GLN A 1117 93.35 -44.53 0.48
N LYS A 1118 93.97 -45.71 0.28
CA LYS A 1118 95.43 -45.82 0.15
C LYS A 1118 95.80 -46.97 -0.79
N TYR A 1119 95.62 -46.73 -2.08
CA TYR A 1119 96.57 -47.19 -3.08
C TYR A 1119 97.89 -46.43 -2.80
N GLU A 1120 99.03 -47.09 -3.00
CA GLU A 1120 100.38 -46.48 -2.98
C GLU A 1120 101.09 -46.25 -1.62
N PHE A 1121 101.15 -47.28 -0.75
CA PHE A 1121 102.24 -47.37 0.26
C PHE A 1121 102.79 -48.78 0.52
N SER A 1122 102.84 -49.67 -0.49
CA SER A 1122 103.65 -50.90 -0.36
C SER A 1122 104.41 -51.32 -1.63
N LYS A 1123 104.52 -50.42 -2.62
CA LYS A 1123 105.42 -50.55 -3.78
C LYS A 1123 106.87 -50.11 -3.49
N ARG A 1124 107.29 -50.13 -2.21
CA ARG A 1124 108.65 -49.72 -1.80
C ARG A 1124 109.27 -50.55 -0.67
N LEU A 1125 108.80 -51.78 -0.50
CA LEU A 1125 109.50 -52.83 0.28
C LEU A 1125 109.77 -54.09 -0.57
N LEU A 1126 109.57 -53.98 -1.89
CA LEU A 1126 109.74 -55.06 -2.87
C LEU A 1126 111.09 -55.02 -3.62
N ASP A 1127 111.99 -54.09 -3.26
CA ASP A 1127 113.31 -53.93 -3.91
C ASP A 1127 114.50 -54.28 -3.00
N LEU A 1128 114.29 -55.00 -1.89
CA LEU A 1128 115.40 -55.34 -0.98
C LEU A 1128 115.67 -56.81 -0.71
N TYR A 1129 115.01 -57.79 -1.34
CA TYR A 1129 115.46 -59.19 -1.24
C TYR A 1129 115.14 -60.01 -2.50
N LYS A 1130 115.92 -59.77 -3.56
CA LYS A 1130 116.28 -60.78 -4.57
C LYS A 1130 117.54 -61.51 -4.08
N GLN A 1131 117.59 -62.82 -4.36
CA GLN A 1131 118.78 -63.69 -4.44
C GLN A 1131 119.42 -64.08 -3.09
N GLU A 1132 119.74 -65.33 -2.75
CA GLU A 1132 120.11 -66.57 -3.47
C GLU A 1132 119.92 -67.75 -2.46
N TYR A 1133 119.22 -68.85 -2.77
CA TYR A 1133 119.60 -70.11 -3.46
C TYR A 1133 120.10 -71.28 -2.57
N HIS A 1134 119.52 -72.46 -2.87
CA HIS A 1134 119.85 -73.87 -2.50
C HIS A 1134 119.58 -74.30 -1.05
N VAL A 1135 118.81 -75.37 -0.78
CA VAL A 1135 118.74 -76.72 -1.41
C VAL A 1135 117.34 -77.09 -1.89
#